data_AF-A0A366ZG17-F1
#
_entry.id   AF-A0A366ZG17-F1
#
_cell.length_a   1.000
_cell.length_b   1.000
_cell.length_c   1.000
_cell.angle_alpha   90.00
_cell.angle_beta   90.00
_cell.angle_gamma   90.00
#
_symmetry.space_group_name_H-M   'P 1'
#
loop_
_entity.id
_entity.type
_entity.pdbx_description
1 polymer ?
#
loop_
_entity_poly.entity_id
_entity_poly.type
_entity_poly.pdbx_seq_one_letter_code
_entity_poly.pdbx_strand_id
1 'polypeptide(L)'
;MTVSSSAISNAYAMFVGLLRQDKSPEAAEAAMRDLMPNDELIQAVVKRYHETAQGIIAARDPNTLSDPNKIIPWYTGSRPADDFWPALERALADAGSLGQVGLESLDRASTKVVASLPAPWRREFRGRGLVLGYVQSGKTSNFTAVISKAADAGYRLFIVLSGIHNNLRCQTQVRLDEQLVGLNPKRWIGLTSDEADFGNPGNADALLAQDQLRVLAVVKKNKTRLTNLCEWLESASKSTRQNCPILIIDDEADQASVNTKGADRAQINKLILRLLNQPKAAYVGYTATPFANIFIDPSVPEDLYPSDFIVDLPRPAAYFGAERLFGRDPLTEEEAEQGTDGLDVVSAVPLDEAADLRPPRKKADRDLWQPKITSTLHEAIAWFVLATATRRARGQGGRHSSMLIHTTQLSSIHFRYRDPIEQEIERLRTATARPMLREVWEKQTARVSARELGELSLTFEEVERELSGVFNDVEVVVDNFQSTDRLDYGGTPKVVIVLGGNTLSRGLTLEGLVVSYFLRTASAYDTLLQMGRWFGYRPGYSDLPRIWMTQDLAEYFQFLATVEAEIRLDISRYEREDLTPREFAVRVRTHPQLAITSALKMKAAEDVAVSYSGRRIQTILFNHRDRDWLADNIRASRRLLGAAERAIARSPREAGSNRYVYDDVPVGAVLDFLGGYRFHQDAQDLVADRIADYIRRQNGFGELERWNIAVVTRGPDHLGRKIDLGGGIPQVGLINRAAMKIVAKPHANIKSLMSHEDRVADLEHLDAPTVRAMSDVELQEARPAGVGLLVLYPIDRDSRPRLRSNSAGTQVRTDLSAVEDVMGVGLVFPEASVKDSAVSYKAVGLPLGDVEEFDDAEELELVDIESMDTESSLNGIEA
;
A
#
# COMPACT_ATOMS: atom_id res chain seq x y z
N MET A 1 -26.37 4.68 47.58
CA MET A 1 -27.05 3.42 47.21
C MET A 1 -26.37 2.93 45.94
N THR A 2 -25.93 1.68 45.83
CA THR A 2 -25.29 1.19 44.60
C THR A 2 -26.30 1.19 43.45
N VAL A 3 -26.10 2.10 42.49
CA VAL A 3 -26.91 2.22 41.28
C VAL A 3 -26.81 0.90 40.48
N SER A 4 -27.95 0.34 40.05
CA SER A 4 -27.94 -0.93 39.30
C SER A 4 -27.41 -0.73 37.87
N SER A 5 -26.72 -1.75 37.34
CA SER A 5 -26.15 -1.74 35.96
C SER A 5 -27.23 -1.51 34.87
N SER A 6 -28.46 -2.00 35.09
CA SER A 6 -29.59 -1.78 34.19
C SER A 6 -30.06 -0.32 34.18
N ALA A 7 -30.09 0.34 35.35
CA ALA A 7 -30.45 1.76 35.45
C ALA A 7 -29.42 2.64 34.73
N ILE A 8 -28.12 2.34 34.87
CA ILE A 8 -27.05 3.04 34.15
C ILE A 8 -27.21 2.88 32.64
N SER A 9 -27.52 1.68 32.15
CA SER A 9 -27.65 1.44 30.70
C SER A 9 -28.85 2.17 30.07
N ASN A 10 -30.00 2.21 30.75
CA ASN A 10 -31.16 2.96 30.28
C ASN A 10 -30.92 4.48 30.30
N ALA A 11 -30.34 4.99 31.39
CA ALA A 11 -29.99 6.39 31.53
C ALA A 11 -28.91 6.82 30.52
N TYR A 12 -27.97 5.93 30.21
CA TYR A 12 -26.96 6.13 29.17
C TYR A 12 -27.58 6.27 27.78
N ALA A 13 -28.52 5.40 27.41
CA ALA A 13 -29.23 5.51 26.14
C ALA A 13 -29.96 6.87 26.00
N MET A 14 -30.55 7.37 27.09
CA MET A 14 -31.18 8.69 27.13
C MET A 14 -30.15 9.82 26.97
N PHE A 15 -29.03 9.77 27.67
CA PHE A 15 -27.95 10.77 27.57
C PHE A 15 -27.41 10.87 26.14
N VAL A 16 -27.08 9.74 25.51
CA VAL A 16 -26.60 9.73 24.13
C VAL A 16 -27.71 10.15 23.15
N GLY A 17 -28.98 9.87 23.47
CA GLY A 17 -30.13 10.39 22.73
C GLY A 17 -30.21 11.91 22.74
N LEU A 18 -29.95 12.56 23.88
CA LEU A 18 -29.92 14.02 24.02
C LEU A 18 -28.80 14.66 23.18
N LEU A 19 -27.67 13.98 22.98
CA LEU A 19 -26.58 14.43 22.10
C LEU A 19 -27.01 14.58 20.62
N ARG A 20 -28.04 13.84 20.15
CA ARG A 20 -28.56 13.95 18.76
C ARG A 20 -29.17 15.30 18.41
N GLN A 21 -29.47 16.14 19.41
CA GLN A 21 -30.03 17.48 19.20
C GLN A 21 -28.93 18.54 19.01
N ASP A 22 -27.78 18.16 18.44
CA ASP A 22 -26.57 18.98 18.33
C ASP A 22 -26.11 19.57 19.67
N LYS A 23 -26.38 18.85 20.76
CA LYS A 23 -26.01 19.26 22.12
C LYS A 23 -24.60 18.76 22.44
N SER A 24 -23.84 19.61 23.12
CA SER A 24 -22.59 19.16 23.75
C SER A 24 -22.87 18.20 24.92
N PRO A 25 -21.89 17.41 25.37
CA PRO A 25 -22.01 16.56 26.57
C PRO A 25 -22.49 17.33 27.80
N GLU A 26 -22.04 18.57 27.98
CA GLU A 26 -22.44 19.44 29.09
C GLU A 26 -23.91 19.87 28.95
N ALA A 27 -24.36 20.19 27.73
CA ALA A 27 -25.76 20.54 27.47
C ALA A 27 -26.69 19.31 27.61
N ALA A 28 -26.22 18.12 27.24
CA ALA A 28 -26.93 16.87 27.48
C ALA A 28 -27.00 16.54 28.96
N GLU A 29 -25.92 16.77 29.72
CA GLU A 29 -25.91 16.59 31.18
C GLU A 29 -26.90 17.53 31.85
N ALA A 30 -26.91 18.82 31.50
CA ALA A 30 -27.85 19.79 32.02
C ALA A 30 -29.30 19.40 31.73
N ALA A 31 -29.61 19.04 30.47
CA ALA A 31 -30.95 18.58 30.09
C ALA A 31 -31.35 17.29 30.83
N MET A 32 -30.40 16.40 31.11
CA MET A 32 -30.65 15.18 31.86
C MET A 32 -30.93 15.47 33.34
N ARG A 33 -30.24 16.45 33.95
CA ARG A 33 -30.50 16.92 35.33
C ARG A 33 -31.91 17.51 35.47
N ASP A 34 -32.40 18.19 34.43
CA ASP A 34 -33.78 18.71 34.40
C ASP A 34 -34.82 17.58 34.31
N LEU A 35 -34.50 16.48 33.63
CA LEU A 35 -35.40 15.34 33.42
C LEU A 35 -35.40 14.34 34.59
N MET A 36 -34.28 14.20 35.32
CA MET A 36 -34.17 13.28 36.44
C MET A 36 -33.28 13.81 37.57
N PRO A 37 -33.78 13.84 38.82
CA PRO A 37 -33.00 14.33 39.97
C PRO A 37 -32.17 13.19 40.61
N ASN A 38 -31.22 12.62 39.85
CA ASN A 38 -30.31 11.58 40.37
C ASN A 38 -28.86 11.83 39.92
N ASP A 39 -28.17 12.67 40.67
CA ASP A 39 -26.80 13.11 40.37
C ASP A 39 -25.78 11.97 40.34
N GLU A 40 -25.88 10.96 41.22
CA GLU A 40 -24.97 9.81 41.21
C GLU A 40 -25.09 9.01 39.89
N LEU A 41 -26.33 8.81 39.41
CA LEU A 41 -26.58 8.11 38.16
C LEU A 41 -26.14 8.93 36.94
N ILE A 42 -26.37 10.25 36.94
CA ILE A 42 -25.94 11.14 35.85
C ILE A 42 -24.42 11.17 35.75
N GLN A 43 -23.71 11.32 36.88
CA GLN A 43 -22.24 11.28 36.90
C GLN A 43 -21.69 9.94 36.41
N ALA A 44 -22.32 8.82 36.79
CA ALA A 44 -21.94 7.50 36.28
C ALA A 44 -22.14 7.37 34.76
N VAL A 45 -23.20 7.96 34.21
CA VAL A 45 -23.50 7.97 32.76
C VAL A 45 -22.51 8.84 31.99
N VAL A 46 -22.23 10.06 32.45
CA VAL A 46 -21.24 10.97 31.83
C VAL A 46 -19.85 10.34 31.86
N LYS A 47 -19.46 9.74 33.00
CA LYS A 47 -18.21 8.99 33.12
C LYS A 47 -18.13 7.85 32.11
N ARG A 48 -19.18 7.02 32.01
CA ARG A 48 -19.26 5.92 31.03
C ARG A 48 -19.13 6.42 29.60
N TYR A 49 -19.73 7.57 29.28
CA TYR A 49 -19.64 8.19 27.95
C TYR A 49 -18.20 8.57 27.60
N HIS A 50 -17.52 9.30 28.49
CA HIS A 50 -16.12 9.66 28.28
C HIS A 50 -15.19 8.45 28.21
N GLU A 51 -15.38 7.45 29.07
CA GLU A 51 -14.60 6.20 29.03
C GLU A 51 -14.80 5.45 27.71
N THR A 52 -16.04 5.39 27.22
CA THR A 52 -16.36 4.72 25.94
C THR A 52 -15.74 5.47 24.76
N ALA A 53 -15.90 6.80 24.72
CA ALA A 53 -15.34 7.63 23.65
C ALA A 53 -13.80 7.60 23.65
N GLN A 54 -13.18 7.66 24.83
CA GLN A 54 -11.73 7.54 24.98
C GLN A 54 -11.24 6.15 24.54
N GLY A 55 -11.98 5.10 24.90
CA GLY A 55 -11.68 3.73 24.51
C GLY A 55 -11.66 3.52 22.99
N ILE A 56 -12.50 4.23 22.24
CA ILE A 56 -12.52 4.16 20.77
C ILE A 56 -11.30 4.84 20.16
N ILE A 57 -10.90 6.02 20.66
CA ILE A 57 -9.71 6.73 20.18
C ILE A 57 -8.44 5.95 20.51
N ALA A 58 -8.35 5.42 21.73
CA ALA A 58 -7.21 4.65 22.22
C ALA A 58 -7.18 3.19 21.71
N ALA A 59 -8.21 2.73 21.00
CA ALA A 59 -8.26 1.38 20.46
C ALA A 59 -7.11 1.18 19.45
N ARG A 60 -6.35 0.10 19.55
CA ARG A 60 -5.20 -0.15 18.64
C ARG A 60 -5.59 -0.63 17.24
N ASP A 61 -6.84 -1.04 17.02
CA ASP A 61 -7.33 -1.50 15.72
C ASP A 61 -8.51 -0.65 15.25
N PRO A 62 -8.40 0.10 14.14
CA PRO A 62 -7.19 0.28 13.30
C PRO A 62 -6.09 1.09 13.98
N ASN A 63 -4.84 0.98 13.51
CA ASN A 63 -3.77 1.89 13.94
C ASN A 63 -4.12 3.33 13.53
N THR A 64 -3.88 4.30 14.40
CA THR A 64 -4.19 5.71 14.14
C THR A 64 -3.18 6.66 14.75
N LEU A 65 -2.55 7.46 13.91
CA LEU A 65 -1.79 8.62 14.34
C LEU A 65 -2.76 9.79 14.51
N SER A 66 -2.76 10.48 15.66
CA SER A 66 -3.67 11.61 15.88
C SER A 66 -3.03 12.71 16.71
N ASP A 67 -3.47 13.95 16.51
CA ASP A 67 -3.07 15.09 17.35
C ASP A 67 -3.99 15.15 18.59
N PRO A 68 -3.48 14.79 19.78
CA PRO A 68 -4.29 14.74 21.00
C PRO A 68 -4.80 16.12 21.44
N ASN A 69 -4.23 17.22 20.93
CA ASN A 69 -4.71 18.57 21.23
C ASN A 69 -5.93 18.95 20.37
N LYS A 70 -6.16 18.25 19.26
CA LYS A 70 -7.25 18.56 18.33
C LYS A 70 -8.40 17.56 18.42
N ILE A 71 -8.07 16.28 18.57
CA ILE A 71 -9.02 15.19 18.67
C ILE A 71 -9.50 15.07 20.11
N ILE A 72 -10.81 15.20 20.32
CA ILE A 72 -11.42 15.02 21.64
C ILE A 72 -12.27 13.74 21.66
N PRO A 73 -12.44 13.08 22.81
CA PRO A 73 -13.36 11.96 22.95
C PRO A 73 -14.81 12.42 22.91
N TRP A 74 -15.50 12.16 21.80
CA TRP A 74 -16.87 12.65 21.61
C TRP A 74 -17.84 11.62 21.00
N TYR A 75 -17.33 10.60 20.31
CA TYR A 75 -18.15 9.63 19.60
C TYR A 75 -18.06 8.27 20.27
N THR A 76 -19.21 7.62 20.51
CA THR A 76 -19.29 6.32 21.20
C THR A 76 -19.72 5.17 20.28
N GLY A 77 -19.67 5.36 18.96
CA GLY A 77 -20.16 4.37 17.99
C GLY A 77 -21.65 4.51 17.66
N SER A 78 -22.11 3.71 16.70
CA SER A 78 -23.51 3.70 16.28
C SER A 78 -24.40 2.96 17.28
N ARG A 79 -25.68 3.32 17.30
CA ARG A 79 -26.71 2.77 18.18
C ARG A 79 -27.75 1.99 17.37
N PRO A 80 -28.45 1.03 18.00
CA PRO A 80 -29.57 0.33 17.35
C PRO A 80 -30.71 1.24 16.88
N ALA A 81 -30.90 2.41 17.51
CA ALA A 81 -31.91 3.39 17.16
C ALA A 81 -31.41 4.45 16.16
N ASP A 82 -30.20 4.29 15.64
CA ASP A 82 -29.69 5.12 14.56
C ASP A 82 -30.38 4.79 13.23
N ASP A 83 -30.42 5.76 12.32
CA ASP A 83 -31.25 5.68 11.12
C ASP A 83 -30.47 5.21 9.90
N PHE A 84 -29.21 5.62 9.80
CA PHE A 84 -28.42 5.44 8.59
C PHE A 84 -27.51 4.21 8.67
N TRP A 85 -26.63 4.12 9.68
CA TRP A 85 -25.70 2.99 9.79
C TRP A 85 -26.42 1.64 9.97
N PRO A 86 -27.41 1.47 10.87
CA PRO A 86 -28.10 0.19 11.03
C PRO A 86 -28.87 -0.28 9.78
N ALA A 87 -29.27 0.65 8.90
CA ALA A 87 -29.86 0.32 7.61
C ALA A 87 -28.80 -0.21 6.64
N LEU A 88 -27.66 0.49 6.54
CA LEU A 88 -26.52 0.06 5.72
C LEU A 88 -25.93 -1.27 6.18
N GLU A 89 -25.73 -1.44 7.49
CA GLU A 89 -25.17 -2.67 8.08
C GLU A 89 -26.02 -3.90 7.73
N ARG A 90 -27.36 -3.79 7.85
CA ARG A 90 -28.29 -4.85 7.43
C ARG A 90 -28.20 -5.13 5.94
N ALA A 91 -28.20 -4.11 5.10
CA ALA A 91 -28.07 -4.29 3.64
C ALA A 91 -26.76 -4.98 3.24
N LEU A 92 -25.64 -4.63 3.91
CA LEU A 92 -24.34 -5.26 3.69
C LEU A 92 -24.29 -6.71 4.20
N ALA A 93 -24.93 -6.98 5.35
CA ALA A 93 -25.06 -8.32 5.90
C ALA A 93 -25.90 -9.22 4.97
N ASP A 94 -27.03 -8.73 4.47
CA ASP A 94 -27.93 -9.43 3.55
C ASP A 94 -27.25 -9.71 2.20
N ALA A 95 -26.42 -8.78 1.71
CA ALA A 95 -25.61 -8.99 0.50
C ALA A 95 -24.54 -10.07 0.68
N GLY A 96 -24.12 -10.38 1.91
CA GLY A 96 -23.18 -11.46 2.26
C GLY A 96 -21.75 -11.29 1.76
N SER A 97 -21.43 -10.21 1.04
CA SER A 97 -20.16 -10.03 0.31
C SER A 97 -18.94 -9.83 1.22
N LEU A 98 -19.14 -9.30 2.42
CA LEU A 98 -18.07 -9.04 3.40
C LEU A 98 -17.91 -10.16 4.45
N GLY A 99 -18.96 -10.98 4.66
CA GLY A 99 -19.07 -11.86 5.83
C GLY A 99 -19.12 -11.09 7.16
N GLN A 100 -19.34 -11.82 8.26
CA GLN A 100 -19.49 -11.20 9.59
C GLN A 100 -18.20 -10.50 10.06
N VAL A 101 -17.05 -11.16 9.93
CA VAL A 101 -15.75 -10.61 10.35
C VAL A 101 -15.40 -9.34 9.56
N GLY A 102 -15.68 -9.31 8.26
CA GLY A 102 -15.45 -8.14 7.42
C GLY A 102 -16.36 -6.97 7.79
N LEU A 103 -17.61 -7.25 8.13
CA LEU A 103 -18.56 -6.24 8.58
C LEU A 103 -18.18 -5.65 9.95
N GLU A 104 -17.76 -6.47 10.90
CA GLU A 104 -17.27 -6.02 12.21
C GLU A 104 -15.99 -5.18 12.09
N SER A 105 -15.07 -5.57 11.20
CA SER A 105 -13.87 -4.78 10.91
C SER A 105 -14.22 -3.43 10.26
N LEU A 106 -15.17 -3.42 9.31
CA LEU A 106 -15.69 -2.20 8.71
C LEU A 106 -16.34 -1.28 9.75
N ASP A 107 -17.12 -1.85 10.68
CA ASP A 107 -17.75 -1.12 11.77
C ASP A 107 -16.69 -0.45 12.67
N ARG A 108 -15.74 -1.22 13.20
CA ARG A 108 -14.67 -0.67 14.07
C ARG A 108 -13.86 0.41 13.37
N ALA A 109 -13.43 0.16 12.13
CA ALA A 109 -12.60 1.10 11.39
C ALA A 109 -13.35 2.41 11.07
N SER A 110 -14.58 2.33 10.58
CA SER A 110 -15.39 3.53 10.32
C SER A 110 -15.78 4.28 11.61
N THR A 111 -16.00 3.57 12.72
CA THR A 111 -16.22 4.18 14.04
C THR A 111 -14.99 4.98 14.48
N LYS A 112 -13.78 4.45 14.32
CA LYS A 112 -12.54 5.16 14.68
C LYS A 112 -12.29 6.39 13.80
N VAL A 113 -12.60 6.32 12.50
CA VAL A 113 -12.55 7.50 11.61
C VAL A 113 -13.51 8.59 12.08
N VAL A 114 -14.77 8.25 12.37
CA VAL A 114 -15.76 9.23 12.87
C VAL A 114 -15.35 9.82 14.21
N ALA A 115 -14.83 9.01 15.13
CA ALA A 115 -14.32 9.50 16.41
C ALA A 115 -13.13 10.47 16.26
N SER A 116 -12.38 10.36 15.17
CA SER A 116 -11.27 11.26 14.83
C SER A 116 -11.73 12.53 14.10
N LEU A 117 -13.00 12.63 13.70
CA LEU A 117 -13.55 13.86 13.13
C LEU A 117 -13.81 14.89 14.24
N PRO A 118 -13.92 16.19 13.91
CA PRO A 118 -14.40 17.18 14.86
C PRO A 118 -15.86 16.95 15.27
N ALA A 119 -16.18 17.13 16.55
CA ALA A 119 -17.56 17.05 17.04
C ALA A 119 -18.50 18.07 16.33
N PRO A 120 -19.65 17.64 15.75
CA PRO A 120 -20.58 18.52 15.01
C PRO A 120 -21.16 19.69 15.80
N TRP A 121 -21.31 19.53 17.12
CA TRP A 121 -21.83 20.56 18.03
C TRP A 121 -20.82 21.68 18.32
N ARG A 122 -19.54 21.51 18.01
CA ARG A 122 -18.55 22.60 18.12
C ARG A 122 -19.01 23.78 17.26
N ARG A 123 -18.80 25.01 17.74
CA ARG A 123 -19.27 26.22 17.05
C ARG A 123 -18.64 26.37 15.66
N GLU A 124 -17.34 26.14 15.57
CA GLU A 124 -16.55 26.19 14.34
C GLU A 124 -15.47 25.11 14.40
N PHE A 125 -15.13 24.51 13.26
CA PHE A 125 -14.03 23.56 13.16
C PHE A 125 -13.53 23.42 11.72
N ARG A 126 -12.25 23.05 11.60
CA ARG A 126 -11.58 22.69 10.35
C ARG A 126 -10.77 21.42 10.60
N GLY A 127 -11.34 20.28 10.24
CA GLY A 127 -10.71 18.98 10.42
C GLY A 127 -9.94 18.53 9.18
N ARG A 128 -8.78 17.92 9.35
CA ARG A 128 -7.97 17.31 8.26
C ARG A 128 -7.43 15.96 8.67
N GLY A 129 -7.88 14.92 7.98
CA GLY A 129 -7.37 13.57 8.17
C GLY A 129 -7.10 12.83 6.86
N LEU A 130 -6.38 11.72 6.99
CA LEU A 130 -6.10 10.78 5.92
C LEU A 130 -6.50 9.37 6.37
N VAL A 131 -7.11 8.62 5.47
CA VAL A 131 -7.40 7.19 5.65
C VAL A 131 -6.64 6.41 4.59
N LEU A 132 -5.69 5.60 5.06
CA LEU A 132 -4.85 4.75 4.23
C LEU A 132 -5.47 3.36 4.11
N GLY A 133 -6.01 3.04 2.93
CA GLY A 133 -6.48 1.69 2.60
C GLY A 133 -5.48 0.92 1.76
N TYR A 134 -5.74 -0.35 1.46
CA TYR A 134 -5.01 -1.06 0.39
C TYR A 134 -5.67 -0.78 -0.98
N VAL A 135 -4.96 -1.04 -2.07
CA VAL A 135 -5.53 -0.89 -3.43
C VAL A 135 -6.73 -1.82 -3.60
N GLN A 136 -7.90 -1.33 -4.02
CA GLN A 136 -9.12 -2.16 -4.13
C GLN A 136 -9.53 -2.92 -2.85
N SER A 137 -9.17 -2.41 -1.65
CA SER A 137 -9.48 -3.08 -0.38
C SER A 137 -10.90 -2.89 0.13
N GLY A 138 -11.68 -2.00 -0.50
CA GLY A 138 -13.00 -1.58 -0.03
C GLY A 138 -13.03 -0.21 0.66
N LYS A 139 -12.12 0.71 0.32
CA LYS A 139 -12.14 2.12 0.78
C LYS A 139 -13.51 2.78 0.63
N THR A 140 -14.17 2.55 -0.50
CA THR A 140 -15.54 3.00 -0.76
C THR A 140 -16.53 2.49 0.28
N SER A 141 -16.47 1.20 0.66
CA SER A 141 -17.31 0.68 1.75
C SER A 141 -17.05 1.43 3.06
N ASN A 142 -15.79 1.73 3.36
CA ASN A 142 -15.40 2.44 4.57
C ASN A 142 -15.90 3.88 4.59
N PHE A 143 -15.71 4.66 3.52
CA PHE A 143 -16.23 6.03 3.53
C PHE A 143 -17.77 6.07 3.47
N THR A 144 -18.44 5.11 2.83
CA THR A 144 -19.91 5.00 2.90
C THR A 144 -20.36 4.77 4.35
N ALA A 145 -19.69 3.87 5.08
CA ALA A 145 -19.93 3.64 6.50
C ALA A 145 -19.68 4.89 7.36
N VAL A 146 -18.60 5.62 7.08
CA VAL A 146 -18.28 6.90 7.74
C VAL A 146 -19.37 7.93 7.46
N ILE A 147 -19.85 8.06 6.21
CA ILE A 147 -20.94 8.97 5.84
C ILE A 147 -22.21 8.62 6.62
N SER A 148 -22.62 7.35 6.68
CA SER A 148 -23.81 6.93 7.43
C SER A 148 -23.69 7.28 8.92
N LYS A 149 -22.57 6.91 9.55
CA LYS A 149 -22.33 7.16 10.97
C LYS A 149 -22.21 8.65 11.30
N ALA A 150 -21.52 9.42 10.45
CA ALA A 150 -21.43 10.85 10.60
C ALA A 150 -22.81 11.52 10.44
N ALA A 151 -23.67 11.02 9.55
CA ALA A 151 -25.05 11.49 9.39
C ALA A 151 -25.90 11.22 10.63
N ASP A 152 -25.70 10.07 11.28
CA ASP A 152 -26.32 9.73 12.57
C ASP A 152 -25.80 10.60 13.72
N ALA A 153 -24.54 11.05 13.61
CA ALA A 153 -23.83 11.86 14.60
C ALA A 153 -24.05 13.39 14.46
N GLY A 154 -24.73 13.85 13.41
CA GLY A 154 -25.10 15.27 13.22
C GLY A 154 -24.41 15.99 12.06
N TYR A 155 -23.58 15.31 11.26
CA TYR A 155 -23.15 15.87 9.96
C TYR A 155 -24.32 15.93 8.97
N ARG A 156 -24.35 16.97 8.14
CA ARG A 156 -25.53 17.32 7.33
C ARG A 156 -25.27 17.36 5.83
N LEU A 157 -24.11 17.90 5.41
CA LEU A 157 -23.72 17.95 4.01
C LEU A 157 -22.50 17.05 3.78
N PHE A 158 -22.62 16.15 2.80
CA PHE A 158 -21.60 15.19 2.42
C PHE A 158 -21.18 15.46 0.99
N ILE A 159 -19.92 15.80 0.80
CA ILE A 159 -19.32 16.05 -0.51
C ILE A 159 -18.30 14.96 -0.76
N VAL A 160 -18.54 14.12 -1.76
CA VAL A 160 -17.60 13.08 -2.20
C VAL A 160 -16.92 13.56 -3.47
N LEU A 161 -15.64 13.90 -3.35
CA LEU A 161 -14.79 14.27 -4.48
C LEU A 161 -14.30 13.00 -5.15
N SER A 162 -14.82 12.69 -6.34
CA SER A 162 -14.35 11.56 -7.14
C SER A 162 -13.16 11.98 -8.02
N GLY A 163 -12.52 11.02 -8.71
CA GLY A 163 -11.48 11.32 -9.68
C GLY A 163 -11.92 12.24 -10.84
N ILE A 164 -11.01 12.50 -11.77
CA ILE A 164 -11.17 13.51 -12.84
C ILE A 164 -12.21 13.07 -13.90
N HIS A 165 -12.44 11.77 -14.05
CA HIS A 165 -13.26 11.19 -15.11
C HIS A 165 -14.69 10.87 -14.65
N ASN A 166 -15.67 11.08 -15.53
CA ASN A 166 -17.09 10.82 -15.26
C ASN A 166 -17.37 9.35 -14.92
N ASN A 167 -16.66 8.38 -15.51
CA ASN A 167 -16.92 6.96 -15.26
C ASN A 167 -16.74 6.60 -13.79
N LEU A 168 -15.67 7.09 -13.16
CA LEU A 168 -15.39 6.84 -11.74
C LEU A 168 -16.41 7.57 -10.84
N ARG A 169 -16.80 8.80 -11.22
CA ARG A 169 -17.88 9.54 -10.55
C ARG A 169 -19.19 8.76 -10.57
N CYS A 170 -19.61 8.31 -11.76
CA CYS A 170 -20.84 7.56 -11.98
C CYS A 170 -20.87 6.27 -11.16
N GLN A 171 -19.80 5.47 -11.18
CA GLN A 171 -19.71 4.26 -10.35
C GLN A 171 -19.83 4.56 -8.84
N THR A 172 -19.19 5.64 -8.38
CA THR A 172 -19.26 6.06 -6.97
C THR A 172 -20.68 6.55 -6.62
N GLN A 173 -21.31 7.29 -7.53
CA GLN A 173 -22.66 7.82 -7.39
C GLN A 173 -23.70 6.70 -7.29
N VAL A 174 -23.76 5.78 -8.26
CA VAL A 174 -24.68 4.63 -8.25
C VAL A 174 -24.57 3.87 -6.94
N ARG A 175 -23.33 3.61 -6.50
CA ARG A 175 -23.08 2.88 -5.26
C ARG A 175 -23.55 3.63 -4.01
N LEU A 176 -23.33 4.94 -3.93
CA LEU A 176 -23.79 5.74 -2.79
C LEU A 176 -25.30 5.94 -2.82
N ASP A 177 -25.91 6.05 -3.99
CA ASP A 177 -27.36 6.11 -4.13
C ASP A 177 -28.00 4.81 -3.64
N GLU A 178 -27.50 3.65 -4.05
CA GLU A 178 -27.98 2.35 -3.55
C GLU A 178 -27.79 2.19 -2.04
N GLN A 179 -26.60 2.54 -1.53
CA GLN A 179 -26.18 2.23 -0.15
C GLN A 179 -26.56 3.30 0.88
N LEU A 180 -26.98 4.49 0.46
CA LEU A 180 -27.39 5.58 1.36
C LEU A 180 -28.78 6.09 1.03
N VAL A 181 -28.96 6.63 -0.18
CA VAL A 181 -30.19 7.33 -0.59
C VAL A 181 -31.36 6.33 -0.69
N GLY A 182 -31.16 5.20 -1.36
CA GLY A 182 -32.15 4.15 -1.55
C GLY A 182 -32.58 3.46 -0.27
N LEU A 183 -31.69 3.38 0.73
CA LEU A 183 -32.03 2.84 2.05
C LEU A 183 -32.87 3.81 2.90
N ASN A 184 -32.73 5.12 2.67
CA ASN A 184 -33.39 6.17 3.46
C ASN A 184 -33.87 7.36 2.58
N PRO A 185 -34.76 7.13 1.59
CA PRO A 185 -35.03 8.11 0.52
C PRO A 185 -35.78 9.36 0.99
N LYS A 186 -36.44 9.31 2.16
CA LYS A 186 -37.12 10.46 2.75
C LYS A 186 -36.19 11.40 3.52
N ARG A 187 -34.98 10.95 3.83
CA ARG A 187 -34.01 11.66 4.68
C ARG A 187 -32.76 12.09 3.93
N TRP A 188 -32.51 11.53 2.75
CA TRP A 188 -31.42 11.93 1.88
C TRP A 188 -31.92 12.77 0.70
N ILE A 189 -31.16 13.79 0.35
CA ILE A 189 -31.28 14.54 -0.90
C ILE A 189 -29.97 14.41 -1.67
N GLY A 190 -30.03 13.82 -2.86
CA GLY A 190 -28.92 13.85 -3.82
C GLY A 190 -28.91 15.17 -4.60
N LEU A 191 -27.76 15.83 -4.67
CA LEU A 191 -27.52 17.02 -5.50
C LEU A 191 -26.95 16.68 -6.89
N THR A 192 -26.61 15.41 -7.10
CA THR A 192 -26.02 14.84 -8.32
C THR A 192 -26.67 13.48 -8.61
N SER A 193 -26.60 13.02 -9.86
CA SER A 193 -27.05 11.69 -10.30
C SER A 193 -25.96 10.99 -11.10
N ASP A 194 -26.20 9.73 -11.45
CA ASP A 194 -25.28 8.94 -12.26
C ASP A 194 -25.05 9.58 -13.63
N GLU A 195 -26.08 10.23 -14.22
CA GLU A 195 -25.96 10.99 -15.46
C GLU A 195 -25.48 12.43 -15.25
N ALA A 196 -25.92 13.10 -14.19
CA ALA A 196 -25.70 14.54 -13.98
C ALA A 196 -24.68 14.87 -12.87
N ASP A 197 -23.62 15.59 -13.25
CA ASP A 197 -22.67 16.18 -12.30
C ASP A 197 -23.21 17.44 -11.61
N PHE A 198 -22.44 17.99 -10.67
CA PHE A 198 -22.82 19.21 -9.95
C PHE A 198 -23.00 20.39 -10.91
N GLY A 199 -24.20 20.94 -10.90
CA GLY A 199 -24.58 22.15 -11.63
C GLY A 199 -25.08 23.19 -10.64
N ASN A 200 -26.39 23.40 -10.60
CA ASN A 200 -27.05 24.27 -9.64
C ASN A 200 -28.38 23.61 -9.20
N PRO A 201 -28.36 22.76 -8.15
CA PRO A 201 -29.47 21.87 -7.81
C PRO A 201 -30.66 22.56 -7.10
N GLY A 202 -30.68 23.90 -7.05
CA GLY A 202 -31.73 24.70 -6.41
C GLY A 202 -31.20 25.60 -5.29
N ASN A 203 -32.11 26.12 -4.44
CA ASN A 203 -31.74 27.06 -3.39
C ASN A 203 -30.98 26.37 -2.23
N ALA A 204 -29.73 26.78 -2.02
CA ALA A 204 -28.86 26.19 -0.99
C ALA A 204 -29.43 26.36 0.43
N ASP A 205 -30.03 27.50 0.74
CA ASP A 205 -30.62 27.77 2.05
C ASP A 205 -31.79 26.83 2.35
N ALA A 206 -32.69 26.62 1.40
CA ALA A 206 -33.84 25.74 1.55
C ALA A 206 -33.44 24.26 1.80
N LEU A 207 -32.36 23.82 1.16
CA LEU A 207 -31.85 22.45 1.26
C LEU A 207 -31.01 22.23 2.52
N LEU A 208 -30.21 23.22 2.91
CA LEU A 208 -29.28 23.13 4.05
C LEU A 208 -29.88 23.61 5.38
N ALA A 209 -31.04 24.28 5.39
CA ALA A 209 -31.70 24.72 6.63
C ALA A 209 -32.42 23.57 7.35
N GLN A 210 -32.88 22.54 6.64
CA GLN A 210 -33.66 21.44 7.23
C GLN A 210 -32.78 20.44 8.01
N ASP A 211 -32.92 20.43 9.33
CA ASP A 211 -32.09 19.65 10.27
C ASP A 211 -32.25 18.13 10.14
N GLN A 212 -33.45 17.66 9.77
CA GLN A 212 -33.78 16.26 9.59
C GLN A 212 -33.17 15.62 8.32
N LEU A 213 -32.80 16.46 7.34
CA LEU A 213 -32.32 16.01 6.04
C LEU A 213 -30.79 15.92 5.97
N ARG A 214 -30.31 15.03 5.11
CA ARG A 214 -28.90 14.81 4.79
C ARG A 214 -28.72 15.05 3.30
N VAL A 215 -27.71 15.82 2.94
CA VAL A 215 -27.47 16.25 1.57
C VAL A 215 -26.20 15.60 1.05
N LEU A 216 -26.27 14.94 -0.11
CA LEU A 216 -25.15 14.23 -0.73
C LEU A 216 -24.84 14.84 -2.10
N ALA A 217 -23.55 15.10 -2.36
CA ALA A 217 -23.07 15.46 -3.69
C ALA A 217 -21.83 14.62 -4.03
N VAL A 218 -21.84 13.96 -5.19
CA VAL A 218 -20.67 13.26 -5.74
C VAL A 218 -20.15 14.08 -6.92
N VAL A 219 -19.00 14.71 -6.72
CA VAL A 219 -18.50 15.76 -7.62
C VAL A 219 -17.14 15.37 -8.15
N LYS A 220 -16.95 15.43 -9.47
CA LYS A 220 -15.63 15.20 -10.05
C LYS A 220 -14.66 16.32 -9.70
N LYS A 221 -13.37 16.01 -9.60
CA LYS A 221 -12.27 16.99 -9.45
C LYS A 221 -12.07 17.80 -10.74
N ASN A 222 -12.98 18.73 -10.99
CA ASN A 222 -13.00 19.61 -12.16
C ASN A 222 -13.23 21.06 -11.73
N LYS A 223 -12.53 21.99 -12.37
CA LYS A 223 -12.58 23.43 -12.07
C LYS A 223 -14.00 23.97 -12.05
N THR A 224 -14.76 23.78 -13.12
CA THR A 224 -16.11 24.33 -13.27
C THR A 224 -17.07 23.74 -12.23
N ARG A 225 -17.07 22.42 -12.06
CA ARG A 225 -17.96 21.73 -11.11
C ARG A 225 -17.71 22.14 -9.67
N LEU A 226 -16.44 22.22 -9.27
CA LEU A 226 -16.06 22.68 -7.92
C LEU A 226 -16.33 24.16 -7.70
N THR A 227 -16.21 25.00 -8.75
CA THR A 227 -16.53 26.43 -8.67
C THR A 227 -18.03 26.60 -8.40
N ASN A 228 -18.88 25.93 -9.19
CA ASN A 228 -20.33 25.94 -9.00
C ASN A 228 -20.73 25.46 -7.61
N LEU A 229 -20.08 24.41 -7.08
CA LEU A 229 -20.32 23.91 -5.73
C LEU A 229 -19.96 24.94 -4.66
N CYS A 230 -18.82 25.60 -4.78
CA CYS A 230 -18.41 26.65 -3.83
C CYS A 230 -19.40 27.81 -3.85
N GLU A 231 -19.78 28.30 -5.04
CA GLU A 231 -20.71 29.41 -5.20
C GLU A 231 -22.12 29.07 -4.70
N TRP A 232 -22.60 27.86 -5.00
CA TRP A 232 -23.87 27.37 -4.49
C TRP A 232 -23.87 27.33 -2.95
N LEU A 233 -22.83 26.78 -2.35
CA LEU A 233 -22.72 26.70 -0.89
C LEU A 233 -22.66 28.11 -0.26
N GLU A 234 -21.89 29.03 -0.84
CA GLU A 234 -21.76 30.41 -0.38
C GLU A 234 -23.03 31.24 -0.55
N SER A 235 -23.93 30.84 -1.45
CA SER A 235 -25.24 31.48 -1.61
C SER A 235 -26.17 31.24 -0.41
N ALA A 236 -25.90 30.22 0.41
CA ALA A 236 -26.61 29.99 1.67
C ALA A 236 -26.27 31.07 2.72
N SER A 237 -27.26 31.43 3.53
CA SER A 237 -27.11 32.42 4.58
C SER A 237 -26.02 32.02 5.58
N LYS A 238 -25.39 33.02 6.20
CA LYS A 238 -24.35 32.78 7.20
C LYS A 238 -24.83 31.88 8.34
N SER A 239 -26.08 32.05 8.77
CA SER A 239 -26.70 31.23 9.82
C SER A 239 -26.81 29.77 9.39
N THR A 240 -27.30 29.51 8.17
CA THR A 240 -27.37 28.15 7.62
C THR A 240 -26.01 27.49 7.56
N ARG A 241 -24.99 28.20 7.05
CA ARG A 241 -23.61 27.68 6.95
C ARG A 241 -22.96 27.43 8.30
N GLN A 242 -23.26 28.24 9.31
CA GLN A 242 -22.78 28.03 10.69
C GLN A 242 -23.45 26.82 11.36
N ASN A 243 -24.66 26.44 10.94
CA ASN A 243 -25.41 25.31 11.48
C ASN A 243 -25.36 24.06 10.60
N CYS A 244 -24.50 24.03 9.58
CA CYS A 244 -24.36 22.91 8.66
C CYS A 244 -22.95 22.31 8.77
N PRO A 245 -22.74 21.25 9.58
CA PRO A 245 -21.48 20.51 9.60
C PRO A 245 -21.29 19.75 8.29
N ILE A 246 -20.17 20.02 7.61
CA ILE A 246 -19.83 19.48 6.29
C ILE A 246 -18.73 18.42 6.43
N LEU A 247 -18.93 17.28 5.79
CA LEU A 247 -17.91 16.25 5.61
C LEU A 247 -17.53 16.15 4.13
N ILE A 248 -16.26 16.40 3.84
CA ILE A 248 -15.66 16.30 2.50
C ILE A 248 -14.83 15.02 2.49
N ILE A 249 -15.25 14.06 1.67
CA ILE A 249 -14.50 12.82 1.39
C ILE A 249 -13.78 13.02 0.07
N ASP A 250 -12.46 12.86 0.07
CA ASP A 250 -11.65 12.96 -1.14
C ASP A 250 -11.14 11.58 -1.55
N ASP A 251 -11.79 10.97 -2.55
CA ASP A 251 -11.40 9.67 -3.07
C ASP A 251 -10.23 9.80 -4.05
N GLU A 252 -9.24 8.94 -3.90
CA GLU A 252 -7.92 9.06 -4.51
C GLU A 252 -7.31 10.45 -4.26
N ALA A 253 -7.16 10.80 -2.97
CA ALA A 253 -6.64 12.10 -2.52
C ALA A 253 -5.21 12.40 -3.02
N ASP A 254 -4.48 11.41 -3.50
CA ASP A 254 -3.19 11.56 -4.17
C ASP A 254 -3.31 12.12 -5.60
N GLN A 255 -4.52 12.09 -6.19
CA GLN A 255 -4.81 12.57 -7.54
C GLN A 255 -5.50 13.95 -7.51
N ALA A 256 -4.91 14.92 -8.25
CA ALA A 256 -5.44 16.26 -8.55
C ALA A 256 -5.70 17.22 -7.38
N SER A 257 -5.87 16.73 -6.15
CA SER A 257 -6.12 17.53 -4.95
C SER A 257 -4.86 18.19 -4.38
N VAL A 258 -3.72 17.49 -4.50
CA VAL A 258 -2.41 17.98 -4.06
C VAL A 258 -1.96 19.16 -4.91
N ASN A 259 -1.39 20.19 -4.26
CA ASN A 259 -0.90 21.37 -4.95
C ASN A 259 0.33 21.04 -5.82
N THR A 260 0.21 21.21 -7.13
CA THR A 260 1.29 20.97 -8.10
C THR A 260 2.01 22.23 -8.58
N LYS A 261 1.55 23.43 -8.19
CA LYS A 261 2.06 24.72 -8.72
C LYS A 261 2.87 25.55 -7.73
N GLY A 262 3.18 25.03 -6.53
CA GLY A 262 3.90 25.82 -5.51
C GLY A 262 3.08 27.03 -5.06
N ALA A 263 3.70 28.22 -4.96
CA ALA A 263 3.06 29.45 -4.49
C ALA A 263 1.78 29.83 -5.27
N ASP A 264 1.76 29.61 -6.59
CA ASP A 264 0.61 29.96 -7.44
C ASP A 264 -0.61 29.04 -7.25
N ARG A 265 -0.50 27.98 -6.44
CA ARG A 265 -1.49 26.96 -6.07
C ARG A 265 -2.33 26.40 -7.24
N ALA A 266 -2.37 25.07 -7.38
CA ALA A 266 -3.23 24.42 -8.38
C ALA A 266 -4.72 24.80 -8.17
N GLN A 267 -5.47 25.03 -9.26
CA GLN A 267 -6.83 25.56 -9.17
C GLN A 267 -7.80 24.64 -8.42
N ILE A 268 -7.67 23.32 -8.59
CA ILE A 268 -8.47 22.33 -7.87
C ILE A 268 -8.17 22.40 -6.36
N ASN A 269 -6.89 22.45 -5.98
CA ASN A 269 -6.48 22.64 -4.59
C ASN A 269 -7.10 23.91 -3.98
N LYS A 270 -7.05 25.06 -4.67
CA LYS A 270 -7.70 26.31 -4.22
C LYS A 270 -9.19 26.14 -3.94
N LEU A 271 -9.91 25.42 -4.80
CA LEU A 271 -11.35 25.20 -4.66
C LEU A 271 -11.67 24.25 -3.49
N ILE A 272 -10.88 23.20 -3.28
CA ILE A 272 -11.03 22.32 -2.11
C ILE A 272 -10.79 23.12 -0.82
N LEU A 273 -9.77 23.98 -0.78
CA LEU A 273 -9.52 24.85 0.37
C LEU A 273 -10.64 25.87 0.59
N ARG A 274 -11.28 26.38 -0.48
CA ARG A 274 -12.48 27.23 -0.38
C ARG A 274 -13.65 26.49 0.26
N LEU A 275 -13.85 25.20 -0.03
CA LEU A 275 -14.83 24.35 0.67
C LEU A 275 -14.46 24.12 2.14
N LEU A 276 -13.17 23.88 2.43
CA LEU A 276 -12.69 23.66 3.80
C LEU A 276 -12.75 24.94 4.67
N ASN A 277 -12.78 26.11 4.05
CA ASN A 277 -12.89 27.41 4.74
C ASN A 277 -14.29 27.73 5.27
N GLN A 278 -15.28 26.86 5.03
CA GLN A 278 -16.61 27.00 5.64
C GLN A 278 -16.53 26.86 7.18
N PRO A 279 -17.53 27.38 7.94
CA PRO A 279 -17.44 27.46 9.41
C PRO A 279 -17.25 26.10 10.11
N LYS A 280 -17.85 25.04 9.54
CA LYS A 280 -17.83 23.68 10.08
C LYS A 280 -17.54 22.71 8.94
N ALA A 281 -16.26 22.46 8.66
CA ALA A 281 -15.85 21.56 7.59
C ALA A 281 -14.77 20.58 8.07
N ALA A 282 -14.93 19.30 7.71
CA ALA A 282 -13.92 18.27 7.89
C ALA A 282 -13.57 17.67 6.54
N TYR A 283 -12.27 17.52 6.27
CA TYR A 283 -11.74 16.88 5.09
C TYR A 283 -11.08 15.54 5.47
N VAL A 284 -11.45 14.48 4.77
CA VAL A 284 -10.82 13.17 4.89
C VAL A 284 -10.38 12.68 3.52
N GLY A 285 -9.07 12.62 3.33
CA GLY A 285 -8.49 12.01 2.13
C GLY A 285 -8.51 10.49 2.24
N TYR A 286 -8.99 9.80 1.21
CA TYR A 286 -8.88 8.35 1.07
C TYR A 286 -7.90 8.04 -0.05
N THR A 287 -6.88 7.22 0.25
CA THR A 287 -5.93 6.76 -0.77
C THR A 287 -5.35 5.39 -0.41
N ALA A 288 -4.81 4.70 -1.41
CA ALA A 288 -3.93 3.56 -1.19
C ALA A 288 -2.45 3.92 -1.22
N THR A 289 -2.11 5.08 -1.79
CA THR A 289 -0.73 5.49 -2.02
C THR A 289 -0.55 6.92 -1.49
N PRO A 290 -0.20 7.06 -0.20
CA PRO A 290 -0.26 8.35 0.48
C PRO A 290 0.92 9.25 0.13
N PHE A 291 1.78 8.85 -0.83
CA PHE A 291 3.04 9.51 -1.17
C PHE A 291 2.83 11.00 -1.44
N ALA A 292 1.88 11.37 -2.29
CA ALA A 292 1.63 12.78 -2.59
C ALA A 292 1.06 13.57 -1.40
N ASN A 293 0.30 12.92 -0.51
CA ASN A 293 -0.37 13.58 0.62
C ASN A 293 0.60 13.86 1.78
N ILE A 294 1.50 12.92 2.05
CA ILE A 294 2.54 13.07 3.10
C ILE A 294 3.67 14.00 2.67
N PHE A 295 3.82 14.30 1.37
CA PHE A 295 4.77 15.28 0.86
C PHE A 295 4.23 16.73 0.79
N ILE A 296 3.01 16.98 1.24
CA ILE A 296 2.49 18.34 1.38
C ILE A 296 3.26 19.03 2.52
N ASP A 297 3.63 20.30 2.33
CA ASP A 297 4.33 21.08 3.35
C ASP A 297 3.48 21.24 4.64
N PRO A 298 3.88 20.66 5.78
CA PRO A 298 3.15 20.78 7.05
C PRO A 298 3.26 22.19 7.67
N SER A 299 4.23 23.00 7.22
CA SER A 299 4.43 24.37 7.68
C SER A 299 3.34 25.32 7.17
N VAL A 300 2.70 24.98 6.04
CA VAL A 300 1.59 25.74 5.45
C VAL A 300 0.27 25.28 6.10
N PRO A 301 -0.23 25.96 7.16
CA PRO A 301 -1.29 25.41 8.01
C PRO A 301 -2.64 25.35 7.31
N GLU A 302 -2.76 26.00 6.16
CA GLU A 302 -3.96 26.10 5.36
C GLU A 302 -4.08 24.97 4.32
N ASP A 303 -3.02 24.24 3.99
CA ASP A 303 -3.05 23.19 2.96
C ASP A 303 -3.69 21.87 3.43
N LEU A 304 -3.68 20.85 2.57
CA LEU A 304 -4.31 19.54 2.78
C LEU A 304 -3.44 18.50 3.49
N TYR A 305 -2.32 18.90 4.11
CA TYR A 305 -1.52 17.98 4.93
C TYR A 305 -2.41 17.40 6.05
N PRO A 306 -2.38 16.08 6.30
CA PRO A 306 -3.29 15.42 7.24
C PRO A 306 -2.86 15.65 8.69
N SER A 307 -2.99 16.89 9.17
CA SER A 307 -2.41 17.34 10.42
C SER A 307 -3.12 16.85 11.68
N ASP A 308 -4.34 16.34 11.57
CA ASP A 308 -5.15 16.01 12.75
C ASP A 308 -5.19 14.50 13.00
N PHE A 309 -5.27 13.69 11.94
CA PHE A 309 -5.16 12.23 12.07
C PHE A 309 -4.76 11.51 10.76
N ILE A 310 -4.17 10.32 10.91
CA ILE A 310 -3.93 9.34 9.85
C ILE A 310 -4.42 7.97 10.35
N VAL A 311 -5.42 7.38 9.70
CA VAL A 311 -5.94 6.04 10.05
C VAL A 311 -5.44 5.01 9.04
N ASP A 312 -4.78 3.96 9.53
CA ASP A 312 -4.30 2.83 8.74
C ASP A 312 -5.34 1.69 8.79
N LEU A 313 -6.09 1.50 7.70
CA LEU A 313 -7.14 0.48 7.65
C LEU A 313 -6.54 -0.93 7.73
N PRO A 314 -7.15 -1.85 8.50
CA PRO A 314 -6.59 -3.17 8.72
C PRO A 314 -6.58 -3.95 7.42
N ARG A 315 -5.56 -4.80 7.23
CA ARG A 315 -5.48 -5.67 6.07
C ARG A 315 -6.51 -6.80 6.18
N PRO A 316 -7.45 -6.92 5.23
CA PRO A 316 -8.38 -8.05 5.21
C PRO A 316 -7.63 -9.36 4.94
N ALA A 317 -7.91 -10.43 5.68
CA ALA A 317 -7.19 -11.70 5.53
C ALA A 317 -7.33 -12.34 4.13
N ALA A 318 -8.48 -12.13 3.48
CA ALA A 318 -8.78 -12.65 2.14
C ALA A 318 -8.31 -11.74 0.99
N TYR A 319 -7.67 -10.60 1.29
CA TYR A 319 -7.23 -9.62 0.29
C TYR A 319 -5.92 -10.06 -0.38
N PHE A 320 -5.87 -9.95 -1.72
CA PHE A 320 -4.65 -10.12 -2.51
C PHE A 320 -4.03 -8.76 -2.81
N GLY A 321 -2.98 -8.41 -2.07
CA GLY A 321 -2.19 -7.19 -2.29
C GLY A 321 -0.82 -7.48 -2.93
N ALA A 322 -0.04 -6.42 -3.12
CA ALA A 322 1.31 -6.50 -3.68
C ALA A 322 2.20 -7.48 -2.90
N GLU A 323 2.20 -7.39 -1.57
CA GLU A 323 2.97 -8.29 -0.70
C GLU A 323 2.61 -9.77 -0.89
N ARG A 324 1.32 -10.12 -1.00
CA ARG A 324 0.89 -11.52 -1.16
C ARG A 324 1.28 -12.08 -2.53
N LEU A 325 1.27 -11.25 -3.57
CA LEU A 325 1.52 -11.68 -4.95
C LEU A 325 3.01 -11.66 -5.31
N PHE A 326 3.74 -10.63 -4.92
CA PHE A 326 5.14 -10.41 -5.31
C PHE A 326 6.12 -10.63 -4.15
N GLY A 327 5.63 -10.74 -2.92
CA GLY A 327 6.46 -10.70 -1.73
C GLY A 327 6.93 -9.28 -1.44
N ARG A 328 7.76 -9.16 -0.41
CA ARG A 328 8.50 -7.94 -0.07
C ARG A 328 9.78 -8.28 0.67
N ASP A 329 10.61 -7.28 0.89
CA ASP A 329 11.74 -7.42 1.80
C ASP A 329 11.24 -7.51 3.26
N PRO A 330 11.84 -8.37 4.08
CA PRO A 330 11.48 -8.46 5.49
C PRO A 330 11.91 -7.17 6.20
N LEU A 331 11.01 -6.59 7.00
CA LEU A 331 11.25 -5.39 7.78
C LEU A 331 11.68 -5.74 9.21
N THR A 332 11.26 -6.90 9.72
CA THR A 332 11.65 -7.46 11.04
C THR A 332 12.34 -8.82 10.87
N GLU A 333 13.03 -9.37 11.88
CA GLU A 333 13.55 -10.74 11.74
C GLU A 333 12.50 -11.83 11.87
N GLU A 334 11.42 -11.60 12.62
CA GLU A 334 10.29 -12.53 12.62
C GLU A 334 9.82 -12.78 11.17
N GLU A 335 9.75 -11.71 10.38
CA GLU A 335 9.43 -11.76 8.96
C GLU A 335 10.54 -12.40 8.10
N ALA A 336 11.81 -12.17 8.43
CA ALA A 336 12.92 -12.80 7.73
C ALA A 336 12.94 -14.33 7.96
N GLU A 337 12.57 -14.78 9.15
CA GLU A 337 12.51 -16.18 9.56
C GLU A 337 11.25 -16.89 9.06
N GLN A 338 10.09 -16.22 9.09
CA GLN A 338 8.82 -16.72 8.54
C GLN A 338 8.77 -16.63 7.02
N GLY A 339 9.56 -15.74 6.41
CA GLY A 339 9.62 -15.50 4.97
C GLY A 339 8.45 -14.68 4.45
N THR A 340 8.73 -13.49 3.93
CA THR A 340 7.75 -12.60 3.27
C THR A 340 7.62 -12.87 1.77
N ASP A 341 7.70 -14.15 1.38
CA ASP A 341 7.71 -14.55 -0.03
C ASP A 341 6.29 -14.46 -0.61
N GLY A 342 6.17 -13.96 -1.84
CA GLY A 342 4.89 -13.93 -2.55
C GLY A 342 4.54 -15.31 -3.11
N LEU A 343 3.31 -15.44 -3.60
CA LEU A 343 2.86 -16.63 -4.32
C LEU A 343 3.62 -16.78 -5.66
N ASP A 344 3.83 -18.01 -6.14
CA ASP A 344 4.41 -18.29 -7.47
C ASP A 344 3.36 -18.12 -8.59
N VAL A 345 2.78 -16.91 -8.67
CA VAL A 345 1.73 -16.52 -9.63
C VAL A 345 2.27 -15.70 -10.80
N VAL A 346 3.53 -15.25 -10.73
CA VAL A 346 4.16 -14.37 -11.73
C VAL A 346 4.98 -15.19 -12.72
N SER A 347 4.64 -15.12 -14.00
CA SER A 347 5.41 -15.70 -15.11
C SER A 347 6.22 -14.59 -15.79
N ALA A 348 7.54 -14.73 -15.82
CA ALA A 348 8.40 -13.76 -16.47
C ALA A 348 8.23 -13.79 -18.00
N VAL A 349 8.03 -12.61 -18.59
CA VAL A 349 8.06 -12.40 -20.05
C VAL A 349 9.47 -11.97 -20.44
N PRO A 350 10.18 -12.75 -21.27
CA PRO A 350 11.50 -12.37 -21.79
C PRO A 350 11.48 -11.03 -22.54
N LEU A 351 12.59 -10.29 -22.50
CA LEU A 351 12.66 -8.93 -23.07
C LEU A 351 12.52 -8.91 -24.60
N ASP A 352 12.99 -9.96 -25.28
CA ASP A 352 12.82 -10.19 -26.71
C ASP A 352 11.35 -10.42 -27.08
N GLU A 353 10.62 -11.25 -26.32
CA GLU A 353 9.17 -11.41 -26.49
C GLU A 353 8.42 -10.10 -26.17
N ALA A 354 8.82 -9.39 -25.11
CA ALA A 354 8.22 -8.12 -24.75
C ALA A 354 8.44 -7.05 -25.84
N ALA A 355 9.56 -7.09 -26.56
CA ALA A 355 9.82 -6.21 -27.71
C ALA A 355 8.92 -6.54 -28.91
N ASP A 356 8.63 -7.81 -29.16
CA ASP A 356 7.70 -8.26 -30.20
C ASP A 356 6.22 -7.91 -29.88
N LEU A 357 5.92 -7.57 -28.63
CA LEU A 357 4.59 -7.20 -28.13
C LEU A 357 4.46 -5.70 -27.80
N ARG A 358 5.53 -4.92 -27.96
CA ARG A 358 5.47 -3.47 -27.75
C ARG A 358 5.65 -2.76 -29.10
N PRO A 359 4.76 -1.81 -29.45
CA PRO A 359 4.92 -1.08 -30.69
C PRO A 359 6.24 -0.28 -30.69
N PRO A 360 6.96 -0.21 -31.82
CA PRO A 360 8.15 0.61 -31.96
C PRO A 360 7.89 2.08 -31.64
N ARG A 361 8.93 2.78 -31.17
CA ARG A 361 8.85 4.23 -30.86
C ARG A 361 8.64 5.09 -32.11
N LYS A 362 9.28 4.75 -33.23
CA LYS A 362 9.19 5.52 -34.48
C LYS A 362 7.85 5.29 -35.15
N LYS A 363 7.17 6.38 -35.53
CA LYS A 363 5.82 6.34 -36.13
C LYS A 363 5.76 5.49 -37.41
N ALA A 364 6.73 5.67 -38.32
CA ALA A 364 6.77 4.92 -39.59
C ALA A 364 6.83 3.40 -39.38
N ASP A 365 7.68 2.93 -38.46
CA ASP A 365 7.81 1.51 -38.13
C ASP A 365 6.56 1.00 -37.38
N ARG A 366 6.00 1.85 -36.50
CA ARG A 366 4.78 1.54 -35.76
C ARG A 366 3.57 1.36 -36.66
N ASP A 367 3.43 2.15 -37.73
CA ASP A 367 2.26 2.08 -38.60
C ASP A 367 2.19 0.72 -39.33
N LEU A 368 3.33 0.09 -39.60
CA LEU A 368 3.46 -1.24 -40.23
C LEU A 368 3.54 -2.41 -39.24
N TRP A 369 3.71 -2.14 -37.95
CA TRP A 369 3.91 -3.15 -36.91
C TRP A 369 2.63 -3.94 -36.60
N GLN A 370 2.74 -5.25 -36.40
CA GLN A 370 1.66 -6.13 -35.95
C GLN A 370 2.11 -6.93 -34.73
N PRO A 371 1.24 -7.13 -33.73
CA PRO A 371 1.57 -7.96 -32.58
C PRO A 371 1.71 -9.42 -33.00
N LYS A 372 2.73 -10.10 -32.47
CA LYS A 372 2.90 -11.55 -32.64
C LYS A 372 2.36 -12.28 -31.41
N ILE A 373 1.68 -13.40 -31.59
CA ILE A 373 1.37 -14.30 -30.48
C ILE A 373 2.66 -15.02 -30.09
N THR A 374 3.34 -14.53 -29.05
CA THR A 374 4.56 -15.13 -28.52
C THR A 374 4.25 -16.36 -27.66
N SER A 375 5.29 -17.11 -27.25
CA SER A 375 5.11 -18.31 -26.45
C SER A 375 4.46 -18.01 -25.10
N THR A 376 4.83 -16.90 -24.45
CA THR A 376 4.25 -16.49 -23.17
C THR A 376 2.81 -15.99 -23.30
N LEU A 377 2.48 -15.27 -24.38
CA LEU A 377 1.10 -14.81 -24.61
C LEU A 377 0.17 -15.99 -24.95
N HIS A 378 0.66 -16.95 -25.73
CA HIS A 378 -0.05 -18.21 -25.98
C HIS A 378 -0.38 -18.95 -24.67
N GLU A 379 0.63 -19.15 -23.80
CA GLU A 379 0.43 -19.81 -22.50
C GLU A 379 -0.56 -19.05 -21.61
N ALA A 380 -0.53 -17.71 -21.63
CA ALA A 380 -1.45 -16.88 -20.86
C ALA A 380 -2.91 -17.03 -21.32
N ILE A 381 -3.17 -17.08 -22.63
CA ILE A 381 -4.51 -17.29 -23.20
C ILE A 381 -4.99 -18.72 -22.89
N ALA A 382 -4.11 -19.72 -23.03
CA ALA A 382 -4.42 -21.11 -22.68
C ALA A 382 -4.81 -21.25 -21.19
N TRP A 383 -4.04 -20.61 -20.30
CA TRP A 383 -4.35 -20.60 -18.88
C TRP A 383 -5.65 -19.84 -18.55
N PHE A 384 -5.97 -18.75 -19.25
CA PHE A 384 -7.23 -18.03 -19.05
C PHE A 384 -8.46 -18.94 -19.26
N VAL A 385 -8.45 -19.73 -20.34
CA VAL A 385 -9.54 -20.66 -20.65
C VAL A 385 -9.61 -21.75 -19.57
N LEU A 386 -8.46 -22.34 -19.19
CA LEU A 386 -8.38 -23.38 -18.15
C LEU A 386 -8.84 -22.87 -16.77
N ALA A 387 -8.38 -21.70 -16.36
CA ALA A 387 -8.78 -21.05 -15.11
C ALA A 387 -10.29 -20.75 -15.10
N THR A 388 -10.83 -20.27 -16.22
CA THR A 388 -12.28 -20.02 -16.34
C THR A 388 -13.08 -21.32 -16.27
N ALA A 389 -12.64 -22.38 -16.94
CA ALA A 389 -13.27 -23.70 -16.88
C ALA A 389 -13.23 -24.28 -15.45
N THR A 390 -12.13 -24.08 -14.74
CA THR A 390 -11.99 -24.46 -13.33
C THR A 390 -12.98 -23.72 -12.44
N ARG A 391 -13.16 -22.41 -12.66
CA ARG A 391 -14.17 -21.62 -11.95
C ARG A 391 -15.59 -22.15 -12.21
N ARG A 392 -15.91 -22.52 -13.45
CA ARG A 392 -17.21 -23.15 -13.79
C ARG A 392 -17.41 -24.46 -13.05
N ALA A 393 -16.41 -25.34 -13.07
CA ALA A 393 -16.42 -26.62 -12.36
C ALA A 393 -16.57 -26.46 -10.83
N ARG A 394 -16.11 -25.33 -10.27
CA ARG A 394 -16.34 -24.94 -8.86
C ARG A 394 -17.71 -24.28 -8.59
N GLY A 395 -18.62 -24.27 -9.57
CA GLY A 395 -19.94 -23.67 -9.44
C GLY A 395 -19.99 -22.16 -9.66
N GLN A 396 -18.93 -21.54 -10.18
CA GLN A 396 -18.89 -20.10 -10.48
C GLN A 396 -19.25 -19.76 -11.93
N GLY A 397 -19.95 -20.64 -12.66
CA GLY A 397 -20.39 -20.34 -14.03
C GLY A 397 -21.33 -19.13 -14.16
N GLY A 398 -22.03 -18.79 -13.07
CA GLY A 398 -22.86 -17.58 -12.95
C GLY A 398 -22.09 -16.29 -12.60
N ARG A 399 -20.76 -16.27 -12.68
CA ARG A 399 -19.92 -15.10 -12.32
C ARG A 399 -19.07 -14.67 -13.52
N HIS A 400 -18.73 -13.39 -13.60
CA HIS A 400 -17.81 -12.89 -14.63
C HIS A 400 -16.43 -13.53 -14.52
N SER A 401 -15.72 -13.68 -15.65
CA SER A 401 -14.33 -14.11 -15.74
C SER A 401 -13.59 -13.25 -16.76
N SER A 402 -12.47 -12.65 -16.36
CA SER A 402 -11.76 -11.71 -17.22
C SER A 402 -10.26 -11.97 -17.30
N MET A 403 -9.70 -11.63 -18.46
CA MET A 403 -8.26 -11.51 -18.72
C MET A 403 -7.95 -10.09 -19.15
N LEU A 404 -6.88 -9.52 -18.61
CA LEU A 404 -6.36 -8.21 -19.03
C LEU A 404 -5.12 -8.41 -19.89
N ILE A 405 -5.07 -7.81 -21.07
CA ILE A 405 -3.84 -7.66 -21.85
C ILE A 405 -3.55 -6.17 -21.98
N HIS A 406 -2.45 -5.74 -21.35
CA HIS A 406 -2.03 -4.35 -21.34
C HIS A 406 -0.56 -4.24 -21.70
N THR A 407 -0.29 -4.01 -22.99
CA THR A 407 1.06 -3.94 -23.55
C THR A 407 1.52 -2.52 -23.85
N THR A 408 0.59 -1.60 -24.15
CA THR A 408 0.88 -0.21 -24.51
C THR A 408 -0.23 0.74 -24.03
N GLN A 409 0.05 2.04 -24.06
CA GLN A 409 -0.96 3.10 -23.81
C GLN A 409 -1.65 3.59 -25.09
N LEU A 410 -1.16 3.19 -26.26
CA LEU A 410 -1.60 3.69 -27.55
C LEU A 410 -2.93 3.02 -27.98
N SER A 411 -4.04 3.75 -27.82
CA SER A 411 -5.39 3.28 -28.15
C SER A 411 -5.52 2.62 -29.52
N SER A 412 -4.92 3.21 -30.56
CA SER A 412 -5.02 2.71 -31.94
C SER A 412 -4.35 1.34 -32.14
N ILE A 413 -3.37 0.99 -31.29
CA ILE A 413 -2.65 -0.28 -31.40
C ILE A 413 -3.44 -1.43 -30.77
N HIS A 414 -4.32 -1.16 -29.80
CA HIS A 414 -5.10 -2.22 -29.15
C HIS A 414 -6.00 -2.99 -30.14
N PHE A 415 -6.56 -2.31 -31.15
CA PHE A 415 -7.37 -2.97 -32.17
C PHE A 415 -6.59 -4.01 -32.99
N ARG A 416 -5.28 -3.86 -33.13
CA ARG A 416 -4.41 -4.80 -33.86
C ARG A 416 -4.22 -6.14 -33.14
N TYR A 417 -4.53 -6.20 -31.85
CA TYR A 417 -4.43 -7.43 -31.06
C TYR A 417 -5.64 -8.35 -31.20
N ARG A 418 -6.78 -7.82 -31.66
CA ARG A 418 -8.05 -8.55 -31.67
C ARG A 418 -7.98 -9.82 -32.52
N ASP A 419 -7.76 -9.67 -33.83
CA ASP A 419 -7.78 -10.81 -34.76
C ASP A 419 -6.73 -11.89 -34.41
N PRO A 420 -5.46 -11.54 -34.07
CA PRO A 420 -4.49 -12.56 -33.65
C PRO A 420 -4.91 -13.36 -32.41
N ILE A 421 -5.59 -12.72 -31.44
CA ILE A 421 -6.05 -13.39 -30.23
C ILE A 421 -7.26 -14.28 -30.53
N GLU A 422 -8.22 -13.80 -31.32
CA GLU A 422 -9.38 -14.58 -31.74
C GLU A 422 -8.94 -15.85 -32.51
N GLN A 423 -7.97 -15.71 -33.42
CA GLN A 423 -7.37 -16.86 -34.13
C GLN A 423 -6.70 -17.86 -33.17
N GLU A 424 -6.03 -17.37 -32.13
CA GLU A 424 -5.40 -18.22 -31.15
C GLU A 424 -6.43 -18.99 -30.30
N ILE A 425 -7.54 -18.35 -29.93
CA ILE A 425 -8.66 -19.00 -29.23
C ILE A 425 -9.24 -20.14 -30.09
N GLU A 426 -9.45 -19.91 -31.38
CA GLU A 426 -9.92 -20.95 -32.30
C GLU A 426 -8.92 -22.11 -32.43
N ARG A 427 -7.61 -21.82 -32.42
CA ARG A 427 -6.57 -22.86 -32.41
C ARG A 427 -6.65 -23.73 -31.14
N LEU A 428 -6.83 -23.11 -29.99
CA LEU A 428 -6.96 -23.78 -28.68
C LEU A 428 -8.25 -24.62 -28.55
N ARG A 429 -9.30 -24.27 -29.29
CA ARG A 429 -10.57 -25.01 -29.32
C ARG A 429 -10.41 -26.43 -29.87
N THR A 430 -9.44 -26.64 -30.77
CA THR A 430 -9.22 -27.91 -31.48
C THR A 430 -8.83 -29.07 -30.55
N ALA A 431 -9.23 -30.30 -30.90
CA ALA A 431 -8.89 -31.51 -30.14
C ALA A 431 -7.37 -31.75 -30.05
N THR A 432 -6.61 -31.32 -31.07
CA THR A 432 -5.15 -31.44 -31.12
C THR A 432 -4.44 -30.58 -30.07
N ALA A 433 -5.11 -29.54 -29.55
CA ALA A 433 -4.56 -28.69 -28.49
C ALA A 433 -4.69 -29.30 -27.08
N ARG A 434 -5.46 -30.38 -26.89
CA ARG A 434 -5.75 -30.97 -25.57
C ARG A 434 -4.51 -31.43 -24.79
N PRO A 435 -3.51 -32.11 -25.40
CA PRO A 435 -2.28 -32.49 -24.67
C PRO A 435 -1.52 -31.26 -24.14
N MET A 436 -1.44 -30.20 -24.94
CA MET A 436 -0.79 -28.95 -24.53
C MET A 436 -1.56 -28.26 -23.40
N LEU A 437 -2.89 -28.20 -23.48
CA LEU A 437 -3.72 -27.64 -22.40
C LEU A 437 -3.53 -28.41 -21.09
N ARG A 438 -3.36 -29.73 -21.14
CA ARG A 438 -3.05 -30.55 -19.97
C ARG A 438 -1.67 -30.20 -19.39
N GLU A 439 -0.65 -30.05 -20.24
CA GLU A 439 0.68 -29.65 -19.81
C GLU A 439 0.67 -28.27 -19.12
N VAL A 440 -0.04 -27.29 -19.70
CA VAL A 440 -0.21 -25.95 -19.09
C VAL A 440 -0.95 -26.05 -17.76
N TRP A 441 -2.01 -26.86 -17.68
CA TRP A 441 -2.75 -27.10 -16.44
C TRP A 441 -1.87 -27.66 -15.33
N GLU A 442 -1.16 -28.75 -15.61
CA GLU A 442 -0.27 -29.43 -14.65
C GLU A 442 0.86 -28.50 -14.21
N LYS A 443 1.50 -27.80 -15.16
CA LYS A 443 2.55 -26.82 -14.88
C LYS A 443 2.07 -25.70 -13.96
N GLN A 444 0.91 -25.11 -14.24
CA GLN A 444 0.44 -23.94 -13.50
C GLN A 444 -0.18 -24.31 -12.13
N THR A 445 -0.87 -25.44 -12.03
CA THR A 445 -1.42 -25.93 -10.75
C THR A 445 -0.35 -26.47 -9.81
N ALA A 446 0.77 -26.98 -10.34
CA ALA A 446 1.94 -27.33 -9.52
C ALA A 446 2.62 -26.10 -8.87
N ARG A 447 2.46 -24.90 -9.45
CA ARG A 447 3.01 -23.66 -8.91
C ARG A 447 2.18 -23.07 -7.78
N VAL A 448 0.86 -23.24 -7.77
CA VAL A 448 -0.01 -22.73 -6.71
C VAL A 448 -1.09 -23.77 -6.42
N SER A 449 -1.04 -24.35 -5.23
CA SER A 449 -1.94 -25.42 -4.83
C SER A 449 -3.30 -24.87 -4.37
N ALA A 450 -4.38 -25.35 -5.00
CA ALA A 450 -5.75 -25.09 -4.57
C ALA A 450 -5.96 -25.48 -3.10
N ARG A 451 -5.51 -26.69 -2.72
CA ARG A 451 -5.69 -27.24 -1.37
C ARG A 451 -5.06 -26.37 -0.29
N GLU A 452 -3.90 -25.80 -0.57
CA GLU A 452 -3.14 -24.97 0.39
C GLU A 452 -3.80 -23.61 0.61
N LEU A 453 -4.53 -23.10 -0.39
CA LEU A 453 -5.32 -21.88 -0.30
C LEU A 453 -6.76 -22.13 0.17
N GLY A 454 -7.10 -23.36 0.55
CA GLY A 454 -8.44 -23.73 1.03
C GLY A 454 -9.49 -23.88 -0.09
N GLU A 455 -9.05 -24.01 -1.34
CA GLU A 455 -9.90 -24.11 -2.51
C GLU A 455 -10.12 -25.57 -2.93
N LEU A 456 -11.23 -25.82 -3.64
CA LEU A 456 -11.54 -27.16 -4.17
C LEU A 456 -10.53 -27.58 -5.23
N SER A 457 -9.78 -28.65 -4.96
CA SER A 457 -8.86 -29.25 -5.93
C SER A 457 -9.65 -30.07 -6.95
N LEU A 458 -9.36 -29.87 -8.24
CA LEU A 458 -10.03 -30.52 -9.36
C LEU A 458 -9.03 -31.28 -10.23
N THR A 459 -9.47 -32.35 -10.88
CA THR A 459 -8.67 -33.04 -11.91
C THR A 459 -8.80 -32.34 -13.25
N PHE A 460 -7.85 -32.58 -14.16
CA PHE A 460 -7.93 -32.01 -15.52
C PHE A 460 -9.21 -32.45 -16.24
N GLU A 461 -9.66 -33.69 -16.03
CA GLU A 461 -10.87 -34.24 -16.67
C GLU A 461 -12.14 -33.52 -16.21
N GLU A 462 -12.18 -33.03 -14.97
CA GLU A 462 -13.30 -32.21 -14.47
C GLU A 462 -13.30 -30.83 -15.13
N VAL A 463 -12.12 -30.22 -15.29
CA VAL A 463 -11.96 -28.93 -15.99
C VAL A 463 -12.25 -29.07 -17.48
N GLU A 464 -11.83 -30.17 -18.10
CA GLU A 464 -11.98 -30.44 -19.54
C GLU A 464 -13.45 -30.43 -19.98
N ARG A 465 -14.37 -30.91 -19.12
CA ARG A 465 -15.81 -30.93 -19.39
C ARG A 465 -16.40 -29.53 -19.59
N GLU A 466 -15.83 -28.53 -18.95
CA GLU A 466 -16.30 -27.13 -19.02
C GLU A 466 -15.68 -26.34 -20.17
N LEU A 467 -14.57 -26.83 -20.77
CA LEU A 467 -13.83 -26.10 -21.81
C LEU A 467 -14.69 -25.69 -23.00
N SER A 468 -15.53 -26.60 -23.51
CA SER A 468 -16.40 -26.31 -24.66
C SER A 468 -17.35 -25.15 -24.39
N GLY A 469 -17.90 -25.08 -23.17
CA GLY A 469 -18.75 -23.96 -22.75
C GLY A 469 -17.94 -22.66 -22.67
N VAL A 470 -16.74 -22.70 -22.11
CA VAL A 470 -15.87 -21.50 -22.03
C VAL A 470 -15.55 -20.97 -23.42
N PHE A 471 -15.11 -21.83 -24.34
CA PHE A 471 -14.76 -21.42 -25.69
C PHE A 471 -15.93 -20.79 -26.47
N ASN A 472 -17.18 -21.14 -26.16
CA ASN A 472 -18.36 -20.53 -26.78
C ASN A 472 -18.66 -19.13 -26.24
N ASP A 473 -18.28 -18.86 -24.99
CA ASP A 473 -18.63 -17.64 -24.27
C ASP A 473 -17.50 -16.61 -24.23
N VAL A 474 -16.27 -16.99 -24.61
CA VAL A 474 -15.11 -16.08 -24.61
C VAL A 474 -15.28 -15.01 -25.69
N GLU A 475 -15.23 -13.74 -25.27
CA GLU A 475 -15.28 -12.57 -26.14
C GLU A 475 -14.00 -11.73 -26.01
N VAL A 476 -13.52 -11.16 -27.11
CA VAL A 476 -12.38 -10.22 -27.11
C VAL A 476 -12.92 -8.79 -27.22
N VAL A 477 -12.67 -7.98 -26.20
CA VAL A 477 -13.20 -6.61 -26.08
C VAL A 477 -12.05 -5.61 -26.06
N VAL A 478 -12.12 -4.58 -26.91
CA VAL A 478 -11.18 -3.46 -26.90
C VAL A 478 -11.82 -2.30 -26.15
N ASP A 479 -11.37 -2.02 -24.92
CA ASP A 479 -11.86 -0.89 -24.11
C ASP A 479 -10.77 0.18 -24.01
N ASN A 480 -10.90 1.23 -24.83
CA ASN A 480 -10.01 2.38 -24.84
C ASN A 480 -10.78 3.68 -25.14
N PHE A 481 -10.12 4.83 -25.15
CA PHE A 481 -10.79 6.12 -25.39
C PHE A 481 -11.44 6.23 -26.78
N GLN A 482 -10.91 5.53 -27.79
CA GLN A 482 -11.42 5.53 -29.17
C GLN A 482 -12.51 4.48 -29.41
N SER A 483 -12.73 3.55 -28.47
CA SER A 483 -13.72 2.49 -28.61
C SER A 483 -15.11 2.96 -28.18
N THR A 484 -16.13 2.57 -28.96
CA THR A 484 -17.54 2.64 -28.56
C THR A 484 -17.94 1.46 -27.68
N ASP A 485 -17.18 0.35 -27.74
CA ASP A 485 -17.41 -0.84 -26.93
C ASP A 485 -16.89 -0.57 -25.51
N ARG A 486 -17.82 -0.36 -24.58
CA ARG A 486 -17.53 -0.23 -23.15
C ARG A 486 -17.83 -1.53 -22.45
N LEU A 487 -16.92 -1.94 -21.57
CA LEU A 487 -17.13 -3.12 -20.76
C LEU A 487 -18.23 -2.83 -19.73
N ASP A 488 -19.41 -3.39 -19.95
CA ASP A 488 -20.52 -3.36 -19.01
C ASP A 488 -20.68 -4.73 -18.34
N TYR A 489 -20.69 -4.74 -17.01
CA TYR A 489 -20.93 -5.93 -16.19
C TYR A 489 -22.40 -6.06 -15.75
N GLY A 490 -23.25 -5.10 -16.12
CA GLY A 490 -24.70 -5.21 -15.95
C GLY A 490 -25.28 -6.37 -16.76
N GLY A 491 -26.10 -7.21 -16.12
CA GLY A 491 -26.83 -8.29 -16.77
C GLY A 491 -26.18 -9.67 -16.62
N THR A 492 -25.94 -10.37 -17.73
CA THR A 492 -25.46 -11.77 -17.71
C THR A 492 -23.96 -11.87 -17.43
N PRO A 493 -23.49 -12.98 -16.82
CA PRO A 493 -22.07 -13.25 -16.64
C PRO A 493 -21.30 -13.18 -17.96
N LYS A 494 -20.11 -12.57 -17.93
CA LYS A 494 -19.27 -12.34 -19.12
C LYS A 494 -17.94 -13.08 -18.97
N VAL A 495 -17.48 -13.71 -20.05
CA VAL A 495 -16.12 -14.27 -20.16
C VAL A 495 -15.36 -13.46 -21.20
N VAL A 496 -14.44 -12.61 -20.75
CA VAL A 496 -13.86 -11.56 -21.61
C VAL A 496 -12.34 -11.49 -21.56
N ILE A 497 -11.71 -11.31 -22.71
CA ILE A 497 -10.33 -10.85 -22.84
C ILE A 497 -10.36 -9.37 -23.18
N VAL A 498 -9.91 -8.55 -22.24
CA VAL A 498 -9.95 -7.09 -22.34
C VAL A 498 -8.60 -6.56 -22.82
N LEU A 499 -8.62 -5.87 -23.95
CA LEU A 499 -7.51 -5.15 -24.55
C LEU A 499 -7.68 -3.65 -24.26
N GLY A 500 -6.74 -3.00 -23.59
CA GLY A 500 -6.89 -1.56 -23.42
C GLY A 500 -5.71 -0.78 -22.86
N GLY A 501 -6.00 0.52 -22.68
CA GLY A 501 -5.02 1.57 -22.39
C GLY A 501 -5.30 2.32 -21.09
N ASN A 502 -5.16 3.65 -21.10
CA ASN A 502 -5.29 4.47 -19.90
C ASN A 502 -6.66 4.38 -19.21
N THR A 503 -7.73 4.08 -19.95
CA THR A 503 -9.09 3.87 -19.40
C THR A 503 -9.16 2.67 -18.45
N LEU A 504 -8.32 1.66 -18.63
CA LEU A 504 -8.20 0.51 -17.72
C LEU A 504 -7.29 0.80 -16.51
N SER A 505 -6.44 1.83 -16.60
CA SER A 505 -5.46 2.17 -15.57
C SER A 505 -6.02 2.98 -14.40
N ARG A 506 -7.19 3.64 -14.52
CA ARG A 506 -7.89 4.30 -13.40
C ARG A 506 -9.41 4.15 -13.52
N GLY A 507 -10.06 3.66 -12.46
CA GLY A 507 -11.52 3.74 -12.28
C GLY A 507 -12.39 2.69 -13.01
N LEU A 508 -11.84 1.57 -13.48
CA LEU A 508 -12.62 0.41 -13.92
C LEU A 508 -12.18 -0.83 -13.14
N THR A 509 -13.12 -1.48 -12.45
CA THR A 509 -12.88 -2.76 -11.78
C THR A 509 -13.13 -3.88 -12.79
N LEU A 510 -12.12 -4.71 -13.05
CA LEU A 510 -12.29 -5.91 -13.88
C LEU A 510 -12.79 -7.06 -13.00
N GLU A 511 -14.09 -7.33 -13.09
CA GLU A 511 -14.69 -8.42 -12.32
C GLU A 511 -14.20 -9.78 -12.81
N GLY A 512 -13.94 -10.68 -11.85
CA GLY A 512 -13.51 -12.05 -12.17
C GLY A 512 -12.13 -12.15 -12.81
N LEU A 513 -11.24 -11.19 -12.60
CA LEU A 513 -9.91 -11.19 -13.21
C LEU A 513 -9.07 -12.38 -12.75
N VAL A 514 -8.70 -13.25 -13.69
CA VAL A 514 -7.88 -14.46 -13.47
C VAL A 514 -6.54 -14.43 -14.22
N VAL A 515 -6.41 -13.66 -15.29
CA VAL A 515 -5.15 -13.52 -16.02
C VAL A 515 -4.82 -12.06 -16.27
N SER A 516 -3.58 -11.66 -16.01
CA SER A 516 -3.06 -10.33 -16.34
C SER A 516 -1.78 -10.46 -17.15
N TYR A 517 -1.82 -10.07 -18.41
CA TYR A 517 -0.65 -9.97 -19.28
C TYR A 517 -0.24 -8.49 -19.36
N PHE A 518 0.77 -8.10 -18.60
CA PHE A 518 1.09 -6.71 -18.29
C PHE A 518 2.53 -6.38 -18.66
N LEU A 519 2.69 -5.64 -19.76
CA LEU A 519 3.99 -5.15 -20.25
C LEU A 519 4.07 -3.63 -20.23
N ARG A 520 3.13 -2.92 -19.61
CA ARG A 520 3.22 -1.46 -19.57
C ARG A 520 4.20 -1.02 -18.49
N THR A 521 5.11 -0.12 -18.85
CA THR A 521 5.98 0.55 -17.90
C THR A 521 5.33 1.82 -17.36
N ALA A 522 5.64 2.16 -16.11
CA ALA A 522 5.30 3.42 -15.47
C ALA A 522 6.57 4.00 -14.84
N SER A 523 6.62 5.33 -14.72
CA SER A 523 7.78 6.05 -14.16
C SER A 523 7.59 6.44 -12.69
N ALA A 524 6.41 6.19 -12.10
CA ALA A 524 6.08 6.62 -10.73
C ALA A 524 5.36 5.55 -9.91
N TYR A 525 5.55 5.56 -8.57
CA TYR A 525 4.99 4.55 -7.65
C TYR A 525 3.47 4.55 -7.67
N ASP A 526 2.84 5.73 -7.51
CA ASP A 526 1.37 5.90 -7.51
C ASP A 526 0.76 5.25 -8.76
N THR A 527 1.31 5.59 -9.92
CA THR A 527 0.82 5.11 -11.22
C THR A 527 0.96 3.60 -11.32
N LEU A 528 2.10 3.04 -10.89
CA LEU A 528 2.34 1.60 -11.00
C LEU A 528 1.39 0.79 -10.10
N LEU A 529 1.20 1.22 -8.84
CA LEU A 529 0.28 0.55 -7.91
C LEU A 529 -1.19 0.65 -8.36
N GLN A 530 -1.60 1.80 -8.89
CA GLN A 530 -2.96 2.01 -9.41
C GLN A 530 -3.27 1.14 -10.64
N MET A 531 -2.24 0.75 -11.40
CA MET A 531 -2.38 -0.13 -12.56
C MET A 531 -2.53 -1.62 -12.21
N GLY A 532 -2.19 -2.02 -10.97
CA GLY A 532 -2.28 -3.40 -10.50
C GLY A 532 -3.72 -3.88 -10.29
N ARG A 533 -4.45 -4.17 -11.37
CA ARG A 533 -5.86 -4.66 -11.31
C ARG A 533 -6.02 -6.07 -10.77
N TRP A 534 -4.92 -6.81 -10.67
CA TRP A 534 -4.87 -8.13 -10.05
C TRP A 534 -4.97 -8.08 -8.52
N PHE A 535 -4.97 -6.90 -7.90
CA PHE A 535 -5.26 -6.77 -6.47
C PHE A 535 -6.75 -7.03 -6.16
N GLY A 536 -7.08 -7.19 -4.89
CA GLY A 536 -8.45 -7.36 -4.41
C GLY A 536 -8.81 -8.79 -3.98
N TYR A 537 -10.10 -9.05 -3.82
CA TYR A 537 -10.61 -10.33 -3.30
C TYR A 537 -10.79 -11.37 -4.41
N ARG A 538 -10.57 -12.65 -4.09
CA ARG A 538 -10.68 -13.79 -5.03
C ARG A 538 -11.37 -15.01 -4.40
N PRO A 539 -12.61 -14.87 -3.88
CA PRO A 539 -13.27 -15.95 -3.14
C PRO A 539 -13.59 -17.15 -4.04
N GLY A 540 -13.15 -18.35 -3.66
CA GLY A 540 -13.45 -19.60 -4.38
C GLY A 540 -12.54 -19.88 -5.59
N TYR A 541 -11.58 -19.00 -5.86
CA TYR A 541 -10.64 -19.15 -6.98
C TYR A 541 -9.29 -18.50 -6.73
N SER A 542 -8.89 -18.36 -5.46
CA SER A 542 -7.72 -17.62 -5.04
C SER A 542 -6.37 -18.20 -5.53
N ASP A 543 -6.37 -19.45 -5.98
CA ASP A 543 -5.27 -20.22 -6.56
C ASP A 543 -5.06 -20.00 -8.08
N LEU A 544 -6.07 -19.47 -8.78
CA LEU A 544 -6.07 -19.38 -10.25
C LEU A 544 -5.42 -18.11 -10.84
N PRO A 545 -5.41 -16.93 -10.18
CA PRO A 545 -4.80 -15.72 -10.71
C PRO A 545 -3.36 -15.95 -11.17
N ARG A 546 -3.03 -15.54 -12.39
CA ARG A 546 -1.66 -15.54 -12.93
C ARG A 546 -1.34 -14.21 -13.61
N ILE A 547 -0.09 -13.80 -13.48
CA ILE A 547 0.39 -12.54 -14.03
C ILE A 547 1.60 -12.80 -14.92
N TRP A 548 1.54 -12.38 -16.18
CA TRP A 548 2.68 -12.35 -17.09
C TRP A 548 3.20 -10.94 -17.18
N MET A 549 4.46 -10.72 -16.81
CA MET A 549 5.11 -9.42 -16.91
C MET A 549 6.62 -9.55 -17.05
N THR A 550 7.31 -8.47 -17.41
CA THR A 550 8.77 -8.46 -17.40
C THR A 550 9.29 -8.55 -15.96
N GLN A 551 10.47 -9.14 -15.78
CA GLN A 551 11.09 -9.30 -14.46
C GLN A 551 11.26 -7.95 -13.72
N ASP A 552 11.68 -6.90 -14.44
CA ASP A 552 11.82 -5.55 -13.86
C ASP A 552 10.50 -5.03 -13.26
N LEU A 553 9.35 -5.31 -13.89
CA LEU A 553 8.06 -4.89 -13.36
C LEU A 553 7.71 -5.66 -12.09
N ALA A 554 8.01 -6.96 -12.05
CA ALA A 554 7.76 -7.77 -10.86
C ALA A 554 8.58 -7.28 -9.67
N GLU A 555 9.84 -6.91 -9.90
CA GLU A 555 10.72 -6.34 -8.87
C GLU A 555 10.26 -4.95 -8.42
N TYR A 556 9.76 -4.13 -9.33
CA TYR A 556 9.14 -2.86 -8.94
C TYR A 556 7.93 -3.07 -8.03
N PHE A 557 7.07 -4.04 -8.32
CA PHE A 557 5.93 -4.34 -7.43
C PHE A 557 6.38 -4.91 -6.08
N GLN A 558 7.43 -5.74 -6.05
CA GLN A 558 8.03 -6.22 -4.80
C GLN A 558 8.61 -5.06 -3.97
N PHE A 559 9.37 -4.16 -4.61
CA PHE A 559 9.92 -2.97 -3.99
C PHE A 559 8.80 -2.07 -3.42
N LEU A 560 7.73 -1.86 -4.19
CA LEU A 560 6.58 -1.07 -3.76
C LEU A 560 5.84 -1.72 -2.58
N ALA A 561 5.75 -3.05 -2.53
CA ALA A 561 5.21 -3.76 -1.39
C ALA A 561 6.08 -3.55 -0.13
N THR A 562 7.40 -3.50 -0.27
CA THR A 562 8.30 -3.12 0.83
C THR A 562 8.02 -1.69 1.30
N VAL A 563 7.97 -0.72 0.38
CA VAL A 563 7.72 0.69 0.72
C VAL A 563 6.36 0.88 1.41
N GLU A 564 5.31 0.23 0.91
CA GLU A 564 3.98 0.28 1.55
C GLU A 564 4.02 -0.28 2.97
N ALA A 565 4.73 -1.40 3.18
CA ALA A 565 4.88 -1.99 4.50
C ALA A 565 5.71 -1.10 5.45
N GLU A 566 6.75 -0.43 4.96
CA GLU A 566 7.55 0.52 5.74
C GLU A 566 6.70 1.69 6.24
N ILE A 567 5.88 2.30 5.38
CA ILE A 567 5.01 3.41 5.77
C ILE A 567 4.04 2.99 6.87
N ARG A 568 3.41 1.81 6.74
CA ARG A 568 2.46 1.32 7.75
C ARG A 568 3.17 0.95 9.06
N LEU A 569 4.39 0.41 8.98
CA LEU A 569 5.23 0.16 10.15
C LEU A 569 5.59 1.47 10.87
N ASP A 570 5.95 2.52 10.13
CA ASP A 570 6.20 3.85 10.68
C ASP A 570 4.93 4.41 11.35
N ILE A 571 3.75 4.36 10.71
CA ILE A 571 2.49 4.79 11.37
C ILE A 571 2.29 4.06 12.70
N SER A 572 2.49 2.74 12.69
CA SER A 572 2.35 1.89 13.88
C SER A 572 3.38 2.20 14.97
N ARG A 573 4.59 2.63 14.59
CA ARG A 573 5.65 3.04 15.54
C ARG A 573 5.31 4.38 16.17
N TYR A 574 4.92 5.36 15.37
CA TYR A 574 4.68 6.73 15.83
C TYR A 574 3.45 6.81 16.75
N GLU A 575 2.43 5.99 16.51
CA GLU A 575 1.29 5.85 17.43
C GLU A 575 1.72 5.36 18.83
N ARG A 576 2.74 4.50 18.94
CA ARG A 576 3.25 4.03 20.25
C ARG A 576 4.12 5.05 20.96
N GLU A 577 4.74 5.95 20.21
CA GLU A 577 5.61 7.02 20.70
C GLU A 577 4.82 8.30 21.03
N ASP A 578 3.47 8.25 20.96
CA ASP A 578 2.55 9.39 21.14
C ASP A 578 2.90 10.61 20.26
N LEU A 579 3.47 10.36 19.08
CA LEU A 579 3.82 11.41 18.12
C LEU A 579 2.58 11.85 17.33
N THR A 580 2.57 13.10 16.88
CA THR A 580 1.48 13.66 16.07
C THR A 580 1.73 13.49 14.57
N PRO A 581 0.69 13.61 13.72
CA PRO A 581 0.89 13.62 12.28
C PRO A 581 1.85 14.69 11.79
N ARG A 582 2.00 15.83 12.47
CA ARG A 582 2.97 16.88 12.07
C ARG A 582 4.42 16.48 12.32
N GLU A 583 4.65 15.60 13.29
CA GLU A 583 5.97 15.03 13.60
C GLU A 583 6.28 13.81 12.72
N PHE A 584 5.29 13.36 11.94
CA PHE A 584 5.39 12.26 10.98
C PHE A 584 6.18 12.66 9.73
N ALA A 585 7.50 12.72 9.87
CA ALA A 585 8.42 12.82 8.74
C ALA A 585 8.54 11.45 8.07
N VAL A 586 7.60 11.12 7.16
CA VAL A 586 7.68 9.87 6.39
C VAL A 586 8.87 9.92 5.47
N ARG A 587 9.79 8.97 5.65
CA ARG A 587 10.94 8.80 4.78
C ARG A 587 10.58 7.74 3.76
N VAL A 588 10.37 8.16 2.52
CA VAL A 588 10.04 7.20 1.46
C VAL A 588 11.33 6.80 0.74
N ARG A 589 11.59 5.49 0.69
CA ARG A 589 12.72 4.91 -0.04
C ARG A 589 12.66 5.32 -1.51
N THR A 590 13.79 5.72 -2.10
CA THR A 590 13.89 6.11 -3.51
C THR A 590 14.27 4.90 -4.38
N HIS A 591 14.03 5.00 -5.69
CA HIS A 591 14.42 3.98 -6.67
C HIS A 591 15.01 4.67 -7.92
N PRO A 592 16.12 4.18 -8.53
CA PRO A 592 16.85 4.86 -9.60
C PRO A 592 16.02 5.08 -10.87
N GLN A 593 15.08 4.17 -11.14
CA GLN A 593 14.26 4.17 -12.36
C GLN A 593 12.79 4.55 -12.11
N LEU A 594 12.39 4.73 -10.84
CA LEU A 594 11.01 5.01 -10.48
C LEU A 594 10.95 6.20 -9.51
N ALA A 595 10.27 7.25 -9.93
CA ALA A 595 9.94 8.38 -9.08
C ALA A 595 8.89 7.97 -8.03
N ILE A 596 8.92 8.61 -6.86
CA ILE A 596 7.93 8.33 -5.82
C ILE A 596 6.55 8.82 -6.24
N THR A 597 6.45 10.10 -6.63
CA THR A 597 5.30 10.65 -7.34
C THR A 597 5.80 11.66 -8.39
N SER A 598 4.90 12.38 -9.06
CA SER A 598 5.31 13.41 -10.03
C SER A 598 6.11 14.51 -9.34
N ALA A 599 7.20 14.98 -9.95
CA ALA A 599 8.07 16.04 -9.39
C ALA A 599 7.29 17.28 -8.93
N LEU A 600 6.27 17.69 -9.70
CA LEU A 600 5.38 18.82 -9.37
C LEU A 600 4.66 18.69 -8.01
N LYS A 601 4.43 17.47 -7.51
CA LYS A 601 3.77 17.21 -6.21
C LYS A 601 4.76 17.13 -5.05
N MET A 602 6.07 17.13 -5.33
CA MET A 602 7.14 16.96 -4.34
C MET A 602 7.95 18.25 -4.15
N LYS A 603 7.38 19.42 -4.45
CA LYS A 603 8.12 20.70 -4.37
C LYS A 603 8.63 21.02 -2.97
N ALA A 604 7.92 20.58 -1.93
CA ALA A 604 8.34 20.74 -0.52
C ALA A 604 9.14 19.54 0.00
N ALA A 605 9.34 18.50 -0.82
CA ALA A 605 10.13 17.35 -0.41
C ALA A 605 11.61 17.65 -0.64
N GLU A 606 12.38 17.57 0.43
CA GLU A 606 13.82 17.72 0.39
C GLU A 606 14.46 16.35 0.14
N ASP A 607 15.56 16.35 -0.62
CA ASP A 607 16.43 15.18 -0.72
C ASP A 607 17.18 15.04 0.59
N VAL A 608 16.56 14.33 1.53
CA VAL A 608 17.18 14.00 2.80
C VAL A 608 18.14 12.85 2.53
N ALA A 609 19.43 13.19 2.42
CA ALA A 609 20.45 12.19 2.59
C ALA A 609 20.28 11.58 4.01
N VAL A 610 20.38 10.27 4.10
CA VAL A 610 20.04 9.47 5.27
C VAL A 610 21.29 9.20 6.03
N SER A 611 21.28 9.59 7.29
CA SER A 611 22.23 9.10 8.25
C SER A 611 22.19 7.58 8.33
N TYR A 612 23.34 6.91 8.29
CA TYR A 612 23.39 5.49 8.66
C TYR A 612 23.20 5.31 10.19
N SER A 613 23.05 6.39 10.95
CA SER A 613 22.71 6.40 12.38
C SER A 613 21.53 5.49 12.68
N GLY A 614 21.71 4.58 13.64
CA GLY A 614 20.68 3.65 14.09
C GLY A 614 20.31 2.56 13.07
N ARG A 615 21.00 2.47 11.94
CA ARG A 615 20.64 1.55 10.85
C ARG A 615 21.44 0.27 10.86
N ARG A 616 20.83 -0.73 10.24
CA ARG A 616 21.44 -1.99 9.84
C ARG A 616 21.38 -2.12 8.34
N ILE A 617 22.51 -2.46 7.73
CA ILE A 617 22.61 -2.78 6.29
C ILE A 617 23.27 -4.14 6.10
N GLN A 618 22.87 -4.89 5.08
CA GLN A 618 23.33 -6.27 4.87
C GLN A 618 23.35 -6.66 3.40
N THR A 619 24.34 -7.44 2.99
CA THR A 619 24.46 -7.93 1.61
C THR A 619 23.45 -9.05 1.34
N ILE A 620 22.54 -8.83 0.39
CA ILE A 620 21.56 -9.83 -0.06
C ILE A 620 21.72 -10.22 -1.52
N LEU A 621 22.47 -9.45 -2.32
CA LEU A 621 22.75 -9.69 -3.74
C LEU A 621 24.20 -10.11 -3.95
N PHE A 622 24.43 -11.12 -4.80
CA PHE A 622 25.76 -11.66 -5.08
C PHE A 622 25.95 -12.02 -6.56
N ASN A 623 27.11 -11.66 -7.13
CA ASN A 623 27.54 -12.15 -8.43
C ASN A 623 28.02 -13.62 -8.32
N HIS A 624 27.10 -14.53 -7.98
CA HIS A 624 27.39 -15.93 -7.66
C HIS A 624 28.11 -16.73 -8.77
N ARG A 625 28.12 -16.23 -10.00
CA ARG A 625 28.82 -16.83 -11.16
C ARG A 625 30.18 -16.21 -11.47
N ASP A 626 30.57 -15.15 -10.77
CA ASP A 626 31.84 -14.47 -10.95
C ASP A 626 32.84 -14.94 -9.89
N ARG A 627 33.78 -15.81 -10.28
CA ARG A 627 34.77 -16.40 -9.38
C ARG A 627 35.71 -15.36 -8.79
N ASP A 628 36.14 -14.38 -9.58
CA ASP A 628 37.12 -13.39 -9.14
C ASP A 628 36.49 -12.43 -8.13
N TRP A 629 35.25 -11.99 -8.39
CA TRP A 629 34.48 -11.17 -7.45
C TRP A 629 34.30 -11.86 -6.09
N LEU A 630 33.95 -13.15 -6.08
CA LEU A 630 33.79 -13.92 -4.84
C LEU A 630 35.13 -14.12 -4.10
N ALA A 631 36.19 -14.46 -4.82
CA ALA A 631 37.52 -14.64 -4.25
C ALA A 631 38.09 -13.33 -3.67
N ASP A 632 37.83 -12.19 -4.30
CA ASP A 632 38.18 -10.86 -3.80
C ASP A 632 37.52 -10.56 -2.45
N ASN A 633 36.22 -10.87 -2.31
CA ASN A 633 35.48 -10.63 -1.08
C ASN A 633 35.96 -11.53 0.07
N ILE A 634 36.32 -12.79 -0.22
CA ILE A 634 36.96 -13.67 0.76
C ILE A 634 38.33 -13.11 1.16
N ARG A 635 39.15 -12.64 0.19
CA ARG A 635 40.46 -12.03 0.49
C ARG A 635 40.33 -10.76 1.32
N ALA A 636 39.37 -9.89 1.03
CA ALA A 636 39.09 -8.70 1.82
C ALA A 636 38.74 -9.05 3.26
N SER A 637 37.91 -10.07 3.45
CA SER A 637 37.49 -10.54 4.78
C SER A 637 38.65 -11.15 5.58
N ARG A 638 39.52 -11.94 4.92
CA ARG A 638 40.77 -12.44 5.54
C ARG A 638 41.69 -11.30 5.98
N ARG A 639 41.83 -10.24 5.16
CA ARG A 639 42.63 -9.06 5.51
C ARG A 639 42.05 -8.33 6.72
N LEU A 640 40.72 -8.16 6.77
CA LEU A 640 40.03 -7.55 7.91
C LEU A 640 40.28 -8.34 9.20
N LEU A 641 40.06 -9.65 9.20
CA LEU A 641 40.26 -10.48 10.39
C LEU A 641 41.72 -10.51 10.85
N GLY A 642 42.68 -10.60 9.92
CA GLY A 642 44.10 -10.50 10.27
C GLY A 642 44.50 -9.12 10.81
N ALA A 643 43.87 -8.04 10.35
CA ALA A 643 44.07 -6.70 10.91
C ALA A 643 43.44 -6.56 12.31
N ALA A 644 42.23 -7.10 12.49
CA ALA A 644 41.53 -7.14 13.77
C ALA A 644 42.35 -7.91 14.82
N GLU A 645 42.83 -9.11 14.50
CA GLU A 645 43.70 -9.93 15.36
C GLU A 645 44.94 -9.16 15.83
N ARG A 646 45.65 -8.51 14.89
CA ARG A 646 46.82 -7.68 15.22
C ARG A 646 46.48 -6.47 16.08
N ALA A 647 45.33 -5.86 15.85
CA ALA A 647 44.92 -4.67 16.57
C ALA A 647 44.52 -4.95 18.03
N ILE A 648 43.81 -6.06 18.28
CA ILE A 648 43.35 -6.40 19.63
C ILE A 648 44.46 -7.05 20.48
N ALA A 649 45.54 -7.54 19.87
CA ALA A 649 46.69 -8.18 20.52
C ALA A 649 46.32 -9.32 21.50
N ARG A 650 45.15 -9.94 21.30
CA ARG A 650 44.59 -11.06 22.08
C ARG A 650 43.80 -11.98 21.15
N SER A 651 43.51 -13.20 21.62
CA SER A 651 42.64 -14.10 20.85
C SER A 651 41.22 -13.53 20.77
N PRO A 652 40.55 -13.66 19.62
CA PRO A 652 39.14 -13.31 19.48
C PRO A 652 38.30 -14.13 20.44
N ARG A 653 37.24 -13.51 20.94
CA ARG A 653 36.33 -14.15 21.89
C ARG A 653 35.40 -15.11 21.16
N GLU A 654 35.21 -16.29 21.74
CA GLU A 654 34.16 -17.22 21.33
C GLU A 654 32.85 -16.86 22.05
N ALA A 655 31.84 -16.43 21.28
CA ALA A 655 30.54 -16.00 21.80
C ALA A 655 29.48 -17.08 21.51
N GLY A 656 29.34 -18.03 22.44
CA GLY A 656 28.54 -19.24 22.21
C GLY A 656 29.21 -20.20 21.22
N SER A 657 28.49 -21.23 20.74
CA SER A 657 29.08 -22.30 19.91
C SER A 657 29.34 -21.95 18.45
N ASN A 658 29.01 -20.72 18.04
CA ASN A 658 28.78 -20.39 16.63
C ASN A 658 29.32 -19.01 16.22
N ARG A 659 30.00 -18.27 17.11
CA ARG A 659 30.43 -16.89 16.81
C ARG A 659 31.83 -16.61 17.35
N TYR A 660 32.56 -15.79 16.60
CA TYR A 660 33.84 -15.23 17.03
C TYR A 660 33.78 -13.71 16.97
N VAL A 661 34.21 -13.02 18.01
CA VAL A 661 34.11 -11.56 18.14
C VAL A 661 35.48 -10.95 18.43
N TYR A 662 35.80 -9.87 17.71
CA TYR A 662 36.96 -9.02 17.92
C TYR A 662 36.43 -7.67 18.42
N ASP A 663 36.60 -7.39 19.70
CA ASP A 663 36.16 -6.13 20.29
C ASP A 663 37.21 -5.02 20.11
N ASP A 664 36.76 -3.76 19.98
CA ASP A 664 37.62 -2.56 19.94
C ASP A 664 38.60 -2.48 18.75
N VAL A 665 38.17 -2.94 17.57
CA VAL A 665 38.95 -2.85 16.34
C VAL A 665 38.98 -1.39 15.82
N PRO A 666 40.16 -0.82 15.50
CA PRO A 666 40.27 0.51 14.93
C PRO A 666 39.56 0.63 13.59
N VAL A 667 38.86 1.75 13.39
CA VAL A 667 38.09 2.06 12.16
C VAL A 667 38.90 1.94 10.86
N GLY A 668 40.21 2.15 10.90
CA GLY A 668 41.09 1.97 9.74
C GLY A 668 40.96 0.59 9.09
N ALA A 669 40.86 -0.48 9.90
CA ALA A 669 40.66 -1.84 9.39
C ALA A 669 39.32 -2.00 8.67
N VAL A 670 38.27 -1.31 9.14
CA VAL A 670 36.93 -1.32 8.53
C VAL A 670 36.91 -0.51 7.23
N LEU A 671 37.55 0.66 7.20
CA LEU A 671 37.66 1.47 5.99
C LEU A 671 38.46 0.75 4.88
N ASP A 672 39.57 0.09 5.25
CA ASP A 672 40.35 -0.74 4.33
C ASP A 672 39.55 -1.94 3.81
N PHE A 673 38.73 -2.54 4.67
CA PHE A 673 37.81 -3.59 4.27
C PHE A 673 36.77 -3.09 3.26
N LEU A 674 36.11 -1.96 3.54
CA LEU A 674 35.12 -1.38 2.64
C LEU A 674 35.72 -1.02 1.27
N GLY A 675 36.97 -0.55 1.22
CA GLY A 675 37.67 -0.29 -0.05
C GLY A 675 38.09 -1.57 -0.81
N GLY A 676 38.26 -2.70 -0.11
CA GLY A 676 38.64 -3.98 -0.70
C GLY A 676 37.47 -4.93 -1.00
N TYR A 677 36.31 -4.73 -0.37
CA TYR A 677 35.12 -5.56 -0.50
C TYR A 677 34.23 -5.02 -1.63
N ARG A 678 33.86 -5.89 -2.56
CA ARG A 678 33.01 -5.55 -3.70
C ARG A 678 31.56 -5.80 -3.33
N PHE A 679 30.77 -4.73 -3.21
CA PHE A 679 29.32 -4.80 -3.13
C PHE A 679 28.72 -5.03 -4.53
N HIS A 680 27.52 -5.62 -4.58
CA HIS A 680 26.83 -5.82 -5.86
C HIS A 680 26.32 -4.49 -6.42
N GLN A 681 26.44 -4.28 -7.73
CA GLN A 681 26.12 -3.01 -8.38
C GLN A 681 24.66 -2.56 -8.22
N ASP A 682 23.73 -3.52 -8.07
CA ASP A 682 22.30 -3.23 -7.88
C ASP A 682 21.91 -3.01 -6.39
N ALA A 683 22.86 -3.11 -5.45
CA ALA A 683 22.60 -2.92 -4.02
C ALA A 683 22.71 -1.43 -3.62
N GLN A 684 21.62 -0.69 -3.78
CA GLN A 684 21.59 0.77 -3.67
C GLN A 684 21.98 1.34 -2.29
N ASP A 685 21.66 0.63 -1.22
CA ASP A 685 22.00 1.00 0.17
C ASP A 685 23.43 0.58 0.57
N LEU A 686 24.17 -0.10 -0.31
CA LEU A 686 25.47 -0.71 -0.05
C LEU A 686 26.54 -0.19 -1.02
N VAL A 687 26.77 1.12 -1.00
CA VAL A 687 27.85 1.74 -1.76
C VAL A 687 29.05 1.99 -0.83
N ALA A 688 30.16 1.28 -1.07
CA ALA A 688 31.36 1.33 -0.23
C ALA A 688 31.80 2.77 0.08
N ASP A 689 31.90 3.63 -0.93
CA ASP A 689 32.35 5.01 -0.77
C ASP A 689 31.41 5.82 0.13
N ARG A 690 30.08 5.66 -0.02
CA ARG A 690 29.09 6.37 0.81
C ARG A 690 29.16 5.92 2.27
N ILE A 691 29.33 4.63 2.51
CA ILE A 691 29.49 4.08 3.86
C ILE A 691 30.79 4.60 4.48
N ALA A 692 31.89 4.55 3.73
CA ALA A 692 33.18 5.04 4.18
C ALA A 692 33.14 6.55 4.50
N ASP A 693 32.49 7.36 3.66
CA ASP A 693 32.35 8.81 3.85
C ASP A 693 31.48 9.15 5.06
N TYR A 694 30.45 8.35 5.34
CA TYR A 694 29.70 8.49 6.58
C TYR A 694 30.58 8.20 7.80
N ILE A 695 31.29 7.07 7.81
CA ILE A 695 32.17 6.68 8.90
C ILE A 695 33.23 7.77 9.14
N ARG A 696 33.90 8.25 8.09
CA ARG A 696 34.91 9.32 8.19
C ARG A 696 34.35 10.62 8.78
N ARG A 697 33.10 10.97 8.45
CA ARG A 697 32.45 12.15 9.02
C ARG A 697 32.13 11.98 10.50
N GLN A 698 31.59 10.83 10.89
CA GLN A 698 31.33 10.51 12.29
C GLN A 698 32.61 10.46 13.13
N ASN A 699 33.72 9.97 12.57
CA ASN A 699 35.04 10.05 13.21
C ASN A 699 35.45 11.50 13.51
N GLY A 700 35.04 12.47 12.66
CA GLY A 700 35.27 13.89 12.91
C GLY A 700 34.57 14.43 14.17
N PHE A 701 33.53 13.75 14.63
CA PHE A 701 32.80 14.03 15.88
C PHE A 701 33.23 13.12 17.04
N GLY A 702 34.27 12.29 16.85
CA GLY A 702 34.73 11.32 17.86
C GLY A 702 33.86 10.06 17.96
N GLU A 703 33.01 9.79 16.97
CA GLU A 703 32.19 8.58 16.89
C GLU A 703 32.71 7.61 15.83
N LEU A 704 32.35 6.33 15.91
CA LEU A 704 32.73 5.28 14.95
C LEU A 704 34.24 5.07 14.77
N GLU A 705 35.07 5.61 15.66
CA GLU A 705 36.51 5.37 15.69
C GLU A 705 36.83 3.89 15.98
N ARG A 706 35.90 3.19 16.63
CA ARG A 706 36.01 1.80 17.08
C ARG A 706 34.85 0.96 16.58
N TRP A 707 35.17 -0.27 16.22
CA TRP A 707 34.24 -1.25 15.68
C TRP A 707 34.45 -2.60 16.34
N ASN A 708 33.36 -3.31 16.56
CA ASN A 708 33.40 -4.73 16.87
C ASN A 708 33.23 -5.53 15.58
N ILE A 709 34.01 -6.60 15.41
CA ILE A 709 33.92 -7.47 14.23
C ILE A 709 33.45 -8.84 14.70
N ALA A 710 32.35 -9.34 14.15
CA ALA A 710 31.83 -10.67 14.45
C ALA A 710 31.90 -11.58 13.21
N VAL A 711 32.22 -12.86 13.41
CA VAL A 711 32.08 -13.91 12.41
C VAL A 711 30.98 -14.84 12.87
N VAL A 712 29.85 -14.85 12.17
CA VAL A 712 28.71 -15.71 12.48
C VAL A 712 28.79 -16.96 11.63
N THR A 713 28.91 -18.07 12.33
CA THR A 713 28.91 -19.43 11.77
C THR A 713 27.64 -20.12 12.26
N ARG A 714 27.27 -21.24 11.68
CA ARG A 714 26.28 -22.13 12.31
C ARG A 714 26.88 -23.52 12.41
N GLY A 715 26.46 -24.24 13.45
CA GLY A 715 26.79 -25.64 13.66
C GLY A 715 26.51 -26.48 12.41
N PRO A 716 27.06 -27.71 12.33
CA PRO A 716 27.12 -28.50 11.11
C PRO A 716 25.72 -28.85 10.58
N ASP A 717 25.15 -27.99 9.73
CA ASP A 717 23.97 -28.30 8.94
C ASP A 717 24.43 -28.85 7.56
N HIS A 718 24.04 -30.09 7.31
CA HIS A 718 24.00 -30.88 6.06
C HIS A 718 25.26 -31.06 5.18
N LEU A 719 26.21 -30.12 5.08
CA LEU A 719 27.35 -30.26 4.16
C LEU A 719 28.72 -30.41 4.85
N GLY A 720 28.84 -29.99 6.13
CA GLY A 720 30.05 -30.18 6.94
C GLY A 720 31.30 -29.45 6.42
N ARG A 721 31.16 -28.58 5.41
CA ARG A 721 32.27 -27.82 4.83
C ARG A 721 32.71 -26.69 5.75
N LYS A 722 34.02 -26.46 5.78
CA LYS A 722 34.64 -25.38 6.55
C LYS A 722 35.51 -24.52 5.65
N ILE A 723 35.66 -23.26 6.04
CA ILE A 723 36.55 -22.30 5.39
C ILE A 723 37.56 -21.75 6.39
N ASP A 724 38.79 -21.57 5.94
CA ASP A 724 39.83 -20.88 6.68
C ASP A 724 39.78 -19.38 6.35
N LEU A 725 39.49 -18.56 7.37
CA LEU A 725 39.45 -17.10 7.25
C LEU A 725 40.67 -16.42 7.89
N GLY A 726 41.59 -17.17 8.52
CA GLY A 726 42.68 -16.61 9.31
C GLY A 726 42.19 -15.75 10.50
N GLY A 727 43.06 -14.90 11.04
CA GLY A 727 42.70 -13.98 12.14
C GLY A 727 42.72 -14.61 13.54
N GLY A 728 43.39 -15.74 13.72
CA GLY A 728 43.48 -16.40 15.03
C GLY A 728 42.23 -17.19 15.44
N ILE A 729 41.29 -17.42 14.52
CA ILE A 729 40.15 -18.34 14.69
C ILE A 729 40.41 -19.68 13.99
N PRO A 730 39.81 -20.80 14.47
CA PRO A 730 39.85 -22.07 13.76
C PRO A 730 39.05 -21.99 12.45
N GLN A 731 39.18 -23.03 11.62
CA GLN A 731 38.33 -23.17 10.43
C GLN A 731 36.84 -23.18 10.83
N VAL A 732 36.06 -22.31 10.21
CA VAL A 732 34.66 -22.05 10.55
C VAL A 732 33.71 -22.77 9.59
N GLY A 733 32.54 -23.17 10.10
CA GLY A 733 31.48 -23.77 9.29
C GLY A 733 30.80 -22.76 8.38
N LEU A 734 30.41 -23.19 7.18
CA LEU A 734 29.65 -22.40 6.22
C LEU A 734 28.15 -22.40 6.55
N ILE A 735 27.46 -21.28 6.30
CA ILE A 735 26.01 -21.15 6.50
C ILE A 735 25.24 -21.48 5.21
N ASN A 736 24.04 -22.05 5.36
CA ASN A 736 23.13 -22.31 4.25
C ASN A 736 22.23 -21.08 3.97
N ARG A 737 22.34 -20.49 2.78
CA ARG A 737 21.48 -19.39 2.26
C ARG A 737 21.12 -19.63 0.79
N ALA A 738 19.96 -20.24 0.57
CA ALA A 738 19.43 -20.50 -0.77
C ALA A 738 18.98 -19.22 -1.48
N ALA A 739 19.16 -19.20 -2.80
CA ALA A 739 18.75 -18.08 -3.64
C ALA A 739 17.24 -18.07 -3.89
N MET A 740 16.68 -16.89 -4.14
CA MET A 740 15.32 -16.73 -4.66
C MET A 740 15.26 -17.28 -6.09
N LYS A 741 14.15 -17.92 -6.43
CA LYS A 741 13.83 -18.38 -7.80
C LYS A 741 13.49 -17.15 -8.64
N ILE A 742 14.51 -16.40 -9.04
CA ILE A 742 14.38 -15.22 -9.91
C ILE A 742 14.71 -15.65 -11.34
N VAL A 743 13.74 -15.54 -12.23
CA VAL A 743 13.95 -15.86 -13.65
C VAL A 743 14.74 -14.73 -14.31
N ALA A 744 15.81 -15.09 -15.02
CA ALA A 744 16.55 -14.23 -15.95
C ALA A 744 17.54 -13.16 -15.40
N LYS A 745 18.06 -13.28 -14.16
CA LYS A 745 19.17 -12.43 -13.69
C LYS A 745 20.49 -13.21 -13.48
N PRO A 746 21.66 -12.61 -13.78
CA PRO A 746 22.96 -13.28 -13.62
C PRO A 746 23.44 -13.36 -12.16
N HIS A 747 22.80 -12.63 -11.25
CA HIS A 747 23.15 -12.58 -9.83
C HIS A 747 22.14 -13.35 -8.95
N ALA A 748 22.58 -13.75 -7.76
CA ALA A 748 21.74 -14.42 -6.77
C ALA A 748 21.22 -13.41 -5.74
N ASN A 749 19.96 -13.54 -5.34
CA ASN A 749 19.37 -12.81 -4.22
C ASN A 749 19.00 -13.79 -3.10
N ILE A 750 19.51 -13.60 -1.88
CA ILE A 750 19.22 -14.47 -0.72
C ILE A 750 18.17 -13.89 0.24
N LYS A 751 17.67 -12.68 -0.05
CA LYS A 751 16.64 -11.91 0.66
C LYS A 751 17.00 -11.37 2.04
N SER A 752 17.68 -12.15 2.88
CA SER A 752 18.14 -11.72 4.21
C SER A 752 19.36 -12.52 4.65
N LEU A 753 20.22 -11.88 5.43
CA LEU A 753 21.49 -12.44 5.88
C LEU A 753 21.58 -12.48 7.41
N MET A 754 21.43 -11.32 8.06
CA MET A 754 21.59 -11.08 9.51
C MET A 754 20.31 -11.36 10.29
N SER A 755 20.42 -12.17 11.35
CA SER A 755 19.35 -12.45 12.33
C SER A 755 19.35 -11.49 13.52
N HIS A 756 18.29 -11.51 14.34
CA HIS A 756 18.12 -10.62 15.51
C HIS A 756 19.28 -10.74 16.49
N GLU A 757 19.63 -11.98 16.79
CA GLU A 757 20.74 -12.29 17.69
C GLU A 757 22.10 -11.85 17.14
N ASP A 758 22.24 -11.72 15.82
CA ASP A 758 23.51 -11.30 15.21
C ASP A 758 23.72 -9.78 15.33
N ARG A 759 22.66 -9.00 15.59
CA ARG A 759 22.73 -7.53 15.74
C ARG A 759 23.40 -7.09 17.03
N VAL A 760 23.43 -7.95 18.01
CA VAL A 760 24.09 -7.76 19.31
C VAL A 760 25.09 -8.88 19.55
N ALA A 761 25.63 -9.46 18.47
CA ALA A 761 26.59 -10.57 18.54
C ALA A 761 27.82 -10.24 19.41
N ASP A 762 28.13 -8.96 19.54
CA ASP A 762 29.21 -8.41 20.35
C ASP A 762 28.85 -8.18 21.84
N LEU A 763 27.57 -8.13 22.21
CA LEU A 763 27.15 -7.81 23.58
C LEU A 763 27.03 -9.08 24.45
N GLU A 764 27.94 -9.25 25.41
CA GLU A 764 27.99 -10.44 26.28
C GLU A 764 26.87 -10.54 27.32
N HIS A 765 26.26 -9.42 27.70
CA HIS A 765 25.31 -9.35 28.81
C HIS A 765 23.88 -9.74 28.42
N LEU A 766 23.62 -9.99 27.13
CA LEU A 766 22.32 -10.34 26.60
C LEU A 766 22.33 -11.81 26.15
N ASP A 767 21.47 -12.64 26.74
CA ASP A 767 21.27 -14.01 26.30
C ASP A 767 20.27 -14.10 25.14
N ALA A 768 20.30 -15.19 24.38
CA ALA A 768 19.44 -15.37 23.20
C ALA A 768 17.94 -15.24 23.49
N PRO A 769 17.39 -15.79 24.61
CA PRO A 769 15.98 -15.58 24.96
C PRO A 769 15.63 -14.11 25.22
N THR A 770 16.50 -13.37 25.92
CA THR A 770 16.28 -11.94 26.18
C THR A 770 16.29 -11.15 24.88
N VAL A 771 17.29 -11.39 24.02
CA VAL A 771 17.38 -10.71 22.71
C VAL A 771 16.14 -10.98 21.86
N ARG A 772 15.61 -12.21 21.84
CA ARG A 772 14.39 -12.54 21.09
C ARG A 772 13.13 -11.86 21.62
N ALA A 773 13.11 -11.46 22.90
CA ALA A 773 12.00 -10.75 23.50
C ALA A 773 12.11 -9.22 23.33
N MET A 774 13.31 -8.72 23.05
CA MET A 774 13.58 -7.30 22.82
C MET A 774 13.16 -6.88 21.41
N SER A 775 12.60 -5.68 21.31
CA SER A 775 12.36 -4.97 20.07
C SER A 775 13.65 -4.44 19.45
N ASP A 776 13.58 -4.05 18.17
CA ASP A 776 14.65 -3.41 17.44
C ASP A 776 15.21 -2.16 18.13
N VAL A 777 14.33 -1.39 18.78
CA VAL A 777 14.70 -0.18 19.52
C VAL A 777 15.47 -0.54 20.77
N GLU A 778 14.99 -1.51 21.55
CA GLU A 778 15.68 -1.98 22.76
C GLU A 778 17.07 -2.55 22.44
N LEU A 779 17.23 -3.25 21.32
CA LEU A 779 18.56 -3.71 20.87
C LEU A 779 19.47 -2.55 20.46
N GLN A 780 18.89 -1.51 19.86
CA GLN A 780 19.64 -0.32 19.45
C GLN A 780 20.10 0.48 20.68
N GLU A 781 19.24 0.63 21.69
CA GLU A 781 19.55 1.30 22.96
C GLU A 781 20.56 0.51 23.81
N ALA A 782 20.55 -0.82 23.72
CA ALA A 782 21.52 -1.67 24.41
C ALA A 782 22.95 -1.56 23.84
N ARG A 783 23.11 -1.01 22.61
CA ARG A 783 24.41 -0.86 21.96
C ARG A 783 25.16 0.35 22.53
N PRO A 784 26.46 0.20 22.85
CA PRO A 784 27.30 1.34 23.24
C PRO A 784 27.30 2.43 22.15
N ALA A 785 27.07 3.68 22.57
CA ALA A 785 27.11 4.83 21.68
C ALA A 785 28.48 4.94 20.98
N GLY A 786 28.48 5.32 19.72
CA GLY A 786 29.70 5.55 18.94
C GLY A 786 30.49 4.30 18.52
N VAL A 787 30.06 3.07 18.86
CA VAL A 787 30.73 1.83 18.43
C VAL A 787 29.89 1.08 17.37
N GLY A 788 30.47 0.88 16.18
CA GLY A 788 29.86 0.11 15.10
C GLY A 788 30.07 -1.40 15.24
N LEU A 789 29.23 -2.20 14.60
CA LEU A 789 29.41 -3.65 14.47
C LEU A 789 29.44 -4.07 13.00
N LEU A 790 30.45 -4.83 12.61
CA LEU A 790 30.54 -5.49 11.30
C LEU A 790 30.46 -7.01 11.51
N VAL A 791 29.52 -7.67 10.83
CA VAL A 791 29.30 -9.11 10.92
C VAL A 791 29.59 -9.78 9.59
N LEU A 792 30.45 -10.79 9.60
CA LEU A 792 30.82 -11.61 8.45
C LEU A 792 30.06 -12.95 8.47
N TYR A 793 29.59 -13.35 7.29
CA TYR A 793 28.82 -14.57 7.08
C TYR A 793 29.44 -15.41 5.95
N PRO A 794 30.17 -16.47 6.27
CA PRO A 794 30.71 -17.39 5.27
C PRO A 794 29.59 -18.34 4.78
N ILE A 795 29.12 -18.18 3.55
CA ILE A 795 27.98 -18.88 2.95
C ILE A 795 28.47 -20.01 2.03
N ASP A 796 27.86 -21.19 2.13
CA ASP A 796 28.19 -22.33 1.28
C ASP A 796 27.74 -22.08 -0.16
N ARG A 797 28.65 -22.27 -1.13
CA ARG A 797 28.34 -22.16 -2.56
C ARG A 797 27.22 -23.10 -3.03
N ASP A 798 27.06 -24.22 -2.32
CA ASP A 798 26.10 -25.28 -2.59
C ASP A 798 24.84 -25.16 -1.71
N SER A 799 24.56 -23.95 -1.17
CA SER A 799 23.39 -23.67 -0.34
C SER A 799 22.08 -24.09 -1.02
N ARG A 800 21.23 -24.84 -0.30
CA ARG A 800 19.96 -25.40 -0.80
C ARG A 800 18.75 -24.92 -0.01
N PRO A 801 17.55 -24.82 -0.63
CA PRO A 801 16.32 -24.49 0.07
C PRO A 801 16.09 -25.41 1.27
N ARG A 802 15.80 -24.83 2.44
CA ARG A 802 15.36 -25.63 3.60
C ARG A 802 13.92 -26.08 3.35
N LEU A 803 13.67 -27.38 3.43
CA LEU A 803 12.30 -27.93 3.47
C LEU A 803 11.64 -27.44 4.75
N ARG A 804 10.78 -26.41 4.66
CA ARG A 804 10.01 -25.96 5.82
C ARG A 804 8.86 -26.93 6.05
N SER A 805 8.69 -27.37 7.29
CA SER A 805 7.61 -28.30 7.68
C SER A 805 6.23 -27.65 7.78
N ASN A 806 6.12 -26.31 7.77
CA ASN A 806 4.85 -25.60 8.07
C ASN A 806 4.51 -24.40 7.16
N SER A 807 5.25 -24.12 6.09
CA SER A 807 4.80 -23.12 5.10
C SER A 807 4.04 -23.82 3.99
N ALA A 808 2.71 -23.62 3.97
CA ALA A 808 1.84 -23.93 2.85
C ALA A 808 2.51 -23.48 1.54
N GLY A 809 2.62 -24.42 0.61
CA GLY A 809 3.57 -24.49 -0.49
C GLY A 809 3.73 -23.27 -1.37
N THR A 810 5.01 -22.97 -1.60
CA THR A 810 5.58 -22.70 -2.93
C THR A 810 7.10 -22.78 -2.82
N GLN A 811 7.79 -23.48 -3.73
CA GLN A 811 9.26 -23.51 -3.73
C GLN A 811 9.79 -22.24 -4.40
N VAL A 812 9.69 -21.11 -3.68
CA VAL A 812 10.14 -19.77 -4.12
C VAL A 812 11.67 -19.63 -4.08
N ARG A 813 12.37 -20.65 -3.57
CA ARG A 813 13.84 -20.68 -3.47
C ARG A 813 14.44 -21.80 -4.31
N THR A 814 15.61 -21.53 -4.87
CA THR A 814 16.45 -22.46 -5.64
C THR A 814 17.84 -22.56 -5.00
N ASP A 815 18.61 -23.56 -5.40
CA ASP A 815 20.01 -23.71 -4.99
C ASP A 815 20.82 -22.47 -5.37
N LEU A 816 21.70 -22.01 -4.47
CA LEU A 816 22.55 -20.83 -4.70
C LEU A 816 23.48 -21.04 -5.91
N SER A 817 23.98 -22.27 -6.09
CA SER A 817 24.78 -22.70 -7.24
C SER A 817 25.94 -21.75 -7.56
N ALA A 818 26.66 -21.27 -6.53
CA ALA A 818 27.77 -20.34 -6.72
C ALA A 818 29.04 -21.07 -7.19
N VAL A 819 29.89 -20.39 -7.96
CA VAL A 819 31.16 -20.96 -8.45
C VAL A 819 32.25 -21.04 -7.38
N GLU A 820 32.06 -20.33 -6.27
CA GLU A 820 32.91 -20.30 -5.08
C GLU A 820 32.07 -19.99 -3.83
N ASP A 821 32.59 -20.26 -2.64
CA ASP A 821 31.93 -19.87 -1.39
C ASP A 821 31.70 -18.34 -1.35
N VAL A 822 30.59 -17.93 -0.76
CA VAL A 822 30.13 -16.53 -0.80
C VAL A 822 30.37 -15.89 0.56
N MET A 823 30.94 -14.70 0.59
CA MET A 823 31.09 -13.95 1.84
C MET A 823 30.02 -12.87 1.92
N GLY A 824 29.11 -12.97 2.89
CA GLY A 824 28.13 -11.95 3.19
C GLY A 824 28.61 -11.03 4.31
N VAL A 825 28.13 -9.79 4.29
CA VAL A 825 28.47 -8.74 5.27
C VAL A 825 27.20 -8.11 5.80
N GLY A 826 27.19 -7.86 7.10
CA GLY A 826 26.22 -7.01 7.77
C GLY A 826 26.92 -5.90 8.55
N LEU A 827 26.36 -4.70 8.56
CA LEU A 827 26.85 -3.55 9.31
C LEU A 827 25.71 -3.03 10.19
N VAL A 828 26.00 -2.78 11.46
CA VAL A 828 25.07 -2.20 12.44
C VAL A 828 25.72 -0.93 12.97
N PHE A 829 25.05 0.19 12.78
CA PHE A 829 25.51 1.50 13.22
C PHE A 829 24.81 1.90 14.52
N PRO A 830 25.54 2.46 15.50
CA PRO A 830 24.95 3.07 16.69
C PRO A 830 24.11 4.29 16.29
N GLU A 831 23.28 4.77 17.21
CA GLU A 831 22.63 6.06 17.04
C GLU A 831 23.69 7.16 17.18
N ALA A 832 23.81 8.01 16.17
CA ALA A 832 24.76 9.11 16.12
C ALA A 832 24.27 10.29 16.96
N SER A 833 25.15 10.88 17.77
CA SER A 833 24.85 12.10 18.52
C SER A 833 24.65 13.33 17.61
N VAL A 834 25.27 13.31 16.42
CA VAL A 834 25.11 14.33 15.38
C VAL A 834 24.48 13.69 14.15
N LYS A 835 23.25 14.11 13.84
CA LYS A 835 22.50 13.63 12.67
C LYS A 835 23.13 14.19 11.40
N ASP A 836 23.89 13.36 10.67
CA ASP A 836 24.41 13.70 9.34
C ASP A 836 24.41 12.48 8.38
N SER A 837 24.49 12.73 7.08
CA SER A 837 23.69 12.08 6.06
C SER A 837 24.47 11.45 4.88
N ALA A 838 24.07 10.26 4.39
CA ALA A 838 24.78 9.46 3.38
C ALA A 838 23.94 8.60 2.37
N VAL A 839 22.61 8.43 2.50
CA VAL A 839 21.74 7.74 1.47
C VAL A 839 20.53 8.58 1.03
N SER A 840 20.23 8.75 -0.26
CA SER A 840 19.11 9.63 -0.67
C SER A 840 17.72 9.04 -0.39
N TYR A 841 16.96 9.65 0.53
CA TYR A 841 15.51 9.49 0.70
C TYR A 841 14.82 10.80 0.36
N LYS A 842 13.52 10.78 0.08
CA LYS A 842 12.70 12.00 0.12
C LYS A 842 11.88 12.04 1.39
N ALA A 843 11.93 13.17 2.07
CA ALA A 843 11.08 13.51 3.21
C ALA A 843 10.69 14.99 3.10
N VAL A 844 9.68 15.44 3.85
CA VAL A 844 9.39 16.86 3.97
C VAL A 844 10.24 17.43 5.10
N GLY A 845 10.94 18.54 4.85
CA GLY A 845 11.72 19.25 5.87
C GLY A 845 10.82 19.66 7.03
N LEU A 846 11.17 19.23 8.25
CA LEU A 846 10.65 19.86 9.47
C LEU A 846 11.42 21.17 9.66
N PRO A 847 10.79 22.25 10.16
CA PRO A 847 11.33 23.59 10.05
C PRO A 847 12.69 23.73 10.75
N LEU A 848 13.76 23.76 9.95
CA LEU A 848 15.09 24.22 10.30
C LEU A 848 15.66 24.99 9.09
N GLY A 849 15.56 26.31 9.16
CA GLY A 849 16.41 27.32 8.51
C GLY A 849 16.79 27.17 7.02
N ASP A 850 16.19 28.03 6.20
CA ASP A 850 16.55 28.50 4.85
C ASP A 850 17.78 27.89 4.15
N VAL A 851 17.54 27.20 3.02
CA VAL A 851 18.51 27.06 1.91
C VAL A 851 17.79 27.15 0.55
N GLU A 852 18.42 27.87 -0.38
CA GLU A 852 17.92 28.38 -1.67
C GLU A 852 17.54 27.32 -2.73
N GLU A 853 16.64 27.76 -3.62
CA GLU A 853 16.01 27.05 -4.75
C GLU A 853 16.97 26.62 -5.87
N PHE A 854 16.67 25.48 -6.50
CA PHE A 854 17.04 25.19 -7.89
C PHE A 854 15.79 24.80 -8.69
N ASP A 855 15.63 25.51 -9.81
CA ASP A 855 14.54 25.41 -10.79
C ASP A 855 14.92 24.38 -11.86
N ASP A 856 14.04 23.40 -12.11
CA ASP A 856 14.04 22.59 -13.33
C ASP A 856 12.60 22.12 -13.60
N ALA A 857 11.94 22.81 -14.53
CA ALA A 857 10.59 22.52 -15.01
C ALA A 857 10.63 21.62 -16.26
N GLU A 858 10.04 20.42 -16.17
CA GLU A 858 9.52 19.72 -17.35
C GLU A 858 7.99 19.83 -17.34
N GLU A 859 7.45 20.60 -18.29
CA GLU A 859 6.02 20.71 -18.59
C GLU A 859 5.50 19.38 -19.15
N LEU A 860 4.55 18.77 -18.45
CA LEU A 860 3.61 17.84 -19.07
C LEU A 860 2.38 18.65 -19.52
N GLU A 861 2.26 18.85 -20.83
CA GLU A 861 1.06 19.39 -21.46
C GLU A 861 -0.17 18.57 -21.06
N LEU A 862 -0.98 19.13 -20.16
CA LEU A 862 -2.39 18.79 -20.07
C LEU A 862 -3.04 19.30 -21.35
N VAL A 863 -3.27 18.41 -22.31
CA VAL A 863 -4.08 18.73 -23.48
C VAL A 863 -5.46 19.19 -23.00
N ASP A 864 -5.80 20.43 -23.34
CA ASP A 864 -7.13 21.01 -23.15
C ASP A 864 -8.17 20.10 -23.80
N ILE A 865 -8.98 19.43 -22.95
CA ILE A 865 -10.21 18.79 -23.39
C ILE A 865 -11.32 19.84 -23.29
N GLU A 866 -11.23 20.86 -24.14
CA GLU A 866 -12.34 21.74 -24.51
C GLU A 866 -12.82 21.34 -25.89
N SER A 867 -13.65 20.30 -25.97
CA SER A 867 -14.68 20.18 -27.00
C SER A 867 -15.58 19.01 -26.66
N MET A 868 -16.88 19.19 -26.88
CA MET A 868 -17.98 18.29 -26.51
C MET A 868 -18.56 18.52 -25.10
N ASP A 869 -18.99 19.75 -24.82
CA ASP A 869 -20.17 20.01 -23.98
C ASP A 869 -20.82 21.32 -24.50
N THR A 870 -21.26 21.32 -25.76
CA THR A 870 -22.26 22.30 -26.22
C THR A 870 -23.62 21.62 -26.18
N GLU A 871 -24.41 22.00 -25.19
CA GLU A 871 -25.80 21.61 -25.01
C GLU A 871 -26.64 21.92 -26.25
N SER A 872 -27.44 20.94 -26.64
CA SER A 872 -28.59 21.08 -27.53
C SER A 872 -29.70 21.84 -26.80
N SER A 873 -29.58 23.17 -26.77
CA SER A 873 -30.69 24.07 -26.46
C SER A 873 -31.19 24.72 -27.75
N LEU A 874 -32.18 24.11 -28.42
CA LEU A 874 -32.96 24.77 -29.47
C LEU A 874 -34.45 24.41 -29.36
N ASN A 875 -35.17 25.38 -28.80
CA ASN A 875 -36.49 25.89 -29.20
C ASN A 875 -37.69 24.94 -29.27
N GLY A 876 -38.52 25.02 -28.22
CA GLY A 876 -39.97 24.86 -28.33
C GLY A 876 -40.67 26.18 -27.97
N ILE A 877 -40.98 27.00 -28.98
CA ILE A 877 -41.98 28.08 -28.92
C ILE A 877 -42.81 27.99 -30.20
N GLU A 878 -44.13 28.14 -30.05
CA GLU A 878 -45.23 28.18 -31.05
C GLU A 878 -45.79 26.84 -31.57
N ALA A 879 -46.81 26.31 -30.88
CA ALA A 879 -48.24 26.42 -31.25
C ALA A 879 -49.09 25.51 -30.36
#